data_AF-A0A8J4XR19-F1
#
_entry.id   AF-A0A8J4XR19-F1
#
_cell.length_a   1.000
_cell.length_b   1.000
_cell.length_c   1.000
_cell.angle_alpha   90.00
_cell.angle_beta   90.00
_cell.angle_gamma   90.00
#
_symmetry.space_group_name_H-M   'P 1'
#
loop_
_entity.id
_entity.type
_entity.pdbx_description
1 polymer ?
#
loop_
_entity_poly.entity_id
_entity_poly.type
_entity_poly.pdbx_seq_one_letter_code
_entity_poly.pdbx_strand_id
1 'polypeptide(L)'
;MDASEVIKRVKRALDGYISYRKLVLVVLVVLVVLLYVGPSFFRLVLHTRPSALGEDAPSRSLAMRLDRFRQAVQDEDAHILHTPRRPEELTYMPYVGNGVLGVTLDHDTPIYVRNGRTLSLPVHFRPLVLVSLDGQEVREALVTEYRTGIVHRIQSWQQPGGAALDVIHQTYAHRSLPSLLLQDIKVVNPSEQDVMVDVEQMGLGDWPTASTDTIKLLHGEGEHQYTVVVGAVEVPKTNKVIAVAIVTLKVPSSLQCHPPLPHPHHMTPPDLAPRCPLQVKSRMSTTLHLVTSINYTDPIPAKAFQAIRRRWSGMLSRTRGWTAQRLIATAPLLTSQLISLILLTSQYHRLHVLKAAVTGNIRRLREDHARVWQELWSSGFSISHSKAENALNGDLINATIYRVLSQAPAPLYQVSTSEEQRNSILRDIAYAEGCYGGHQTLQAEKLWSRLDTLEDINTVVGLWMVTLEKQGCHQLVRAGANGIMQAMILSFGGLRFKNQHLEFTTHPRDLHRDYYFSLLQVGAGGLRVGAGGLRVVLETTTSGGCWGPEGGAGRLLLQVGAGGLRVVLGDYFRWVLGAWGWVVLGDYYFRWVLGAWGWVVLGDYYFRWVLGAWGWVVLGDYYFRRVSYGNATHLNLSVSVQEEDYKAVIHAALDRSDRNYYACDAGCLDPPVELKPERQTFPVKLTSPLTALLYITSDRAHMEELKHTIHVSEIALAPAHEHHVIAMHRHGHKWGGLPTVFWLTIVALIVIFHLFLIKLVINEYCGGGDMKMRYR
;
A
#
# COMPACT_ATOMS: atom_id res chain seq x y z
N MET A 1 57.97 29.87 16.14
CA MET A 1 57.35 30.73 17.17
C MET A 1 57.02 29.83 18.34
N ASP A 2 57.73 30.00 19.46
CA ASP A 2 57.62 29.10 20.61
C ASP A 2 56.28 29.29 21.34
N ALA A 3 55.60 28.18 21.61
CA ALA A 3 54.28 28.16 22.27
C ALA A 3 54.32 28.81 23.66
N SER A 4 55.47 28.77 24.33
CA SER A 4 55.69 29.41 25.64
C SER A 4 55.65 30.95 25.57
N GLU A 5 56.01 31.53 24.43
CA GLU A 5 56.04 32.97 24.21
C GLU A 5 54.63 33.53 23.91
N VAL A 6 53.81 32.75 23.21
CA VAL A 6 52.39 33.04 22.96
C VAL A 6 51.58 32.96 24.26
N ILE A 7 51.83 31.93 25.09
CA ILE A 7 51.15 31.76 26.38
C ILE A 7 51.48 32.92 27.34
N LYS A 8 52.75 33.38 27.36
CA LYS A 8 53.16 34.55 28.15
C LYS A 8 52.58 35.88 27.64
N ARG A 9 52.23 35.99 26.35
CA ARG A 9 51.54 37.16 25.79
C ARG A 9 50.03 37.14 26.07
N VAL A 10 49.41 35.96 26.01
CA VAL A 10 47.99 35.78 26.36
C VAL A 10 47.75 36.01 27.84
N LYS A 11 48.63 35.53 28.73
CA LYS A 11 48.55 35.75 30.17
C LYS A 11 48.63 37.24 30.54
N ARG A 12 49.55 37.99 29.91
CA ARG A 12 49.65 39.46 30.09
C ARG A 12 48.46 40.25 29.54
N ALA A 13 47.70 39.69 28.60
CA ALA A 13 46.48 40.31 28.09
C ALA A 13 45.25 40.07 29.00
N LEU A 14 45.32 39.07 29.88
CA LEU A 14 44.26 38.64 30.80
C LEU A 14 44.44 39.17 32.24
N ASP A 15 45.66 39.54 32.66
CA ASP A 15 45.95 40.02 34.02
C ASP A 15 45.56 41.50 34.30
N GLY A 16 44.98 42.20 33.32
CA GLY A 16 44.37 43.52 33.52
C GLY A 16 42.86 43.40 33.71
N TYR A 17 42.27 44.19 34.63
CA TYR A 17 40.83 44.30 34.87
C TYR A 17 40.06 44.16 33.54
N ILE A 18 39.38 43.03 33.35
CA ILE A 18 38.71 42.72 32.08
C ILE A 18 37.59 43.74 31.91
N SER A 19 37.84 44.76 31.09
CA SER A 19 36.80 45.72 30.66
C SER A 19 35.63 44.95 30.06
N TYR A 20 34.40 45.38 30.37
CA TYR A 20 33.19 44.70 29.89
C TYR A 20 33.19 44.51 28.36
N ARG A 21 33.84 45.40 27.60
CA ARG A 21 33.98 45.30 26.13
C ARG A 21 34.73 44.04 25.71
N LYS A 22 35.80 43.68 26.43
CA LYS A 22 36.56 42.45 26.19
C LYS A 22 35.79 41.22 26.68
N LEU A 23 35.04 41.34 27.78
CA LEU A 23 34.17 40.27 28.26
C LEU A 23 33.07 39.95 27.25
N VAL A 24 32.39 40.96 26.71
CA VAL A 24 31.33 40.78 25.70
C VAL A 24 31.91 40.19 24.41
N LEU A 25 33.08 40.64 23.96
CA LEU A 25 33.71 40.08 22.78
C LEU A 25 34.12 38.61 23.00
N VAL A 26 34.63 38.28 24.18
CA VAL A 26 34.93 36.88 24.55
C VAL A 26 33.64 36.05 24.64
N VAL A 27 32.57 36.57 25.25
CA VAL A 27 31.27 35.88 25.34
C VAL A 27 30.67 35.69 23.96
N LEU A 28 30.76 36.68 23.06
CA LEU A 28 30.22 36.59 21.71
C LEU A 28 31.03 35.63 20.84
N VAL A 29 32.36 35.60 20.99
CA VAL A 29 33.22 34.57 20.38
C VAL A 29 32.88 33.19 20.94
N VAL A 30 32.67 33.06 22.25
CA VAL A 30 32.25 31.80 22.88
C VAL A 30 30.86 31.37 22.42
N LEU A 31 29.92 32.31 22.22
CA LEU A 31 28.56 32.04 21.73
C LEU A 31 28.58 31.63 20.25
N VAL A 32 29.42 32.27 19.42
CA VAL A 32 29.64 31.88 18.02
C VAL A 32 30.28 30.50 17.96
N VAL A 33 31.28 30.23 18.81
CA VAL A 33 31.87 28.89 18.95
C VAL A 33 30.81 27.89 19.45
N LEU A 34 29.94 28.24 20.40
CA LEU A 34 28.84 27.37 20.86
C LEU A 34 27.72 27.18 19.83
N LEU A 35 27.48 28.14 18.92
CA LEU A 35 26.48 28.03 17.87
C LEU A 35 27.00 27.26 16.64
N TYR A 36 28.28 27.44 16.30
CA TYR A 36 28.88 26.79 15.13
C TYR A 36 29.63 25.50 15.47
N VAL A 37 30.43 25.52 16.53
CA VAL A 37 31.18 24.36 17.03
C VAL A 37 30.36 23.60 18.07
N GLY A 38 29.52 24.26 18.87
CA GLY A 38 28.74 23.60 19.92
C GLY A 38 27.81 22.50 19.41
N PRO A 39 27.05 22.59 18.30
CA PRO A 39 26.29 21.44 17.80
C PRO A 39 27.19 20.26 17.42
N SER A 40 28.43 20.53 16.98
CA SER A 40 29.42 19.51 16.61
C SER A 40 30.17 18.95 17.83
N PHE A 41 30.42 19.78 18.84
CA PHE A 41 31.10 19.45 20.09
C PHE A 41 30.15 18.80 21.10
N PHE A 42 28.91 19.27 21.24
CA PHE A 42 27.84 18.55 21.95
C PHE A 42 27.53 17.21 21.27
N ARG A 43 27.58 17.09 19.93
CA ARG A 43 27.55 15.75 19.28
C ARG A 43 28.72 14.84 19.64
N LEU A 44 29.86 15.40 20.01
CA LEU A 44 31.08 14.66 20.35
C LEU A 44 31.13 14.31 21.86
N VAL A 45 30.78 15.26 22.72
CA VAL A 45 30.86 15.21 24.20
C VAL A 45 29.59 14.67 24.84
N LEU A 46 28.40 14.97 24.29
CA LEU A 46 27.13 14.40 24.76
C LEU A 46 26.86 12.99 24.21
N HIS A 47 27.78 12.44 23.41
CA HIS A 47 27.70 11.11 22.78
C HIS A 47 26.38 10.75 22.09
N THR A 48 25.47 11.70 21.83
CA THR A 48 24.32 11.47 20.95
C THR A 48 24.72 11.79 19.52
N ARG A 49 25.65 11.00 18.99
CA ARG A 49 25.51 10.63 17.59
C ARG A 49 24.28 9.71 17.55
N PRO A 50 23.29 9.90 16.66
CA PRO A 50 22.45 8.79 16.24
C PRO A 50 23.35 7.89 15.39
N SER A 51 24.33 7.29 16.05
CA SER A 51 25.07 6.21 15.50
C SER A 51 24.18 5.00 15.69
N ALA A 52 23.96 4.25 14.62
CA ALA A 52 23.69 2.82 14.67
C ALA A 52 24.85 2.04 15.36
N LEU A 53 25.35 2.52 16.51
CA LEU A 53 26.41 1.95 17.36
C LEU A 53 25.84 1.21 18.59
N GLY A 54 24.54 0.95 18.60
CA GLY A 54 23.89 0.06 19.56
C GLY A 54 22.89 -0.90 18.91
N GLU A 55 22.65 -0.81 17.60
CA GLU A 55 21.77 -1.72 16.89
C GLU A 55 22.55 -2.98 16.46
N ASP A 56 22.04 -4.11 16.95
CA ASP A 56 22.43 -5.47 16.60
C ASP A 56 22.38 -5.69 15.08
N ALA A 57 23.23 -6.57 14.56
CA ALA A 57 23.31 -6.82 13.12
C ALA A 57 21.96 -7.21 12.49
N PRO A 58 21.09 -8.00 13.15
CA PRO A 58 19.76 -8.32 12.66
C PRO A 58 18.86 -7.09 12.50
N SER A 59 18.83 -6.17 13.48
CA SER A 59 18.01 -4.96 13.41
C SER A 59 18.43 -4.07 12.25
N ARG A 60 19.75 -3.95 12.02
CA ARG A 60 20.28 -3.19 10.88
C ARG A 60 19.93 -3.84 9.54
N SER A 61 20.06 -5.16 9.45
CA SER A 61 19.70 -5.91 8.24
C SER A 61 18.22 -5.78 7.92
N LEU A 62 17.37 -5.96 8.95
CA LEU A 62 15.93 -5.79 8.85
C LEU A 62 15.57 -4.37 8.37
N ALA A 63 16.15 -3.33 8.98
CA ALA A 63 15.92 -1.94 8.58
C ALA A 63 16.31 -1.69 7.11
N MET A 64 17.46 -2.20 6.66
CA MET A 64 17.87 -2.09 5.24
C MET A 64 16.90 -2.81 4.30
N ARG A 65 16.34 -3.97 4.70
CA ARG A 65 15.36 -4.70 3.89
C ARG A 65 13.99 -4.03 3.85
N LEU A 66 13.62 -3.33 4.91
CA LEU A 66 12.39 -2.57 4.99
C LEU A 66 12.45 -1.25 4.21
N ASP A 67 13.65 -0.68 4.01
CA ASP A 67 13.83 0.60 3.31
C ASP A 67 13.24 0.60 1.90
N ARG A 68 13.23 -0.55 1.20
CA ARG A 68 12.59 -0.69 -0.12
C ARG A 68 11.08 -0.42 -0.12
N PHE A 69 10.42 -0.57 1.04
CA PHE A 69 8.98 -0.34 1.19
C PHE A 69 8.67 1.05 1.74
N ARG A 70 9.69 1.85 2.06
CA ARG A 70 9.52 3.16 2.70
C ARG A 70 8.63 4.09 1.89
N GLN A 71 8.86 4.15 0.58
CA GLN A 71 8.04 4.94 -0.34
C GLN A 71 6.59 4.47 -0.33
N ALA A 72 6.35 3.15 -0.45
CA ALA A 72 5.00 2.60 -0.45
C ALA A 72 4.27 2.87 0.88
N VAL A 73 4.97 2.86 2.01
CA VAL A 73 4.38 3.23 3.31
C VAL A 73 4.04 4.72 3.38
N GLN A 74 4.92 5.59 2.84
CA GLN A 74 4.68 7.03 2.78
C GLN A 74 3.50 7.39 1.85
N ASP A 75 3.32 6.62 0.77
CA ASP A 75 2.19 6.72 -0.14
C ASP A 75 0.92 6.01 0.39
N GLU A 76 0.95 5.50 1.63
CA GLU A 76 -0.13 4.75 2.28
C GLU A 76 -0.58 3.49 1.50
N ASP A 77 0.32 2.94 0.67
CA ASP A 77 0.12 1.75 -0.18
C ASP A 77 0.64 0.46 0.45
N ALA A 78 1.34 0.57 1.57
CA ALA A 78 1.83 -0.56 2.33
C ALA A 78 1.78 -0.29 3.83
N HIS A 79 1.66 -1.35 4.61
CA HIS A 79 1.73 -1.29 6.07
C HIS A 79 2.82 -2.20 6.61
N ILE A 80 3.60 -1.70 7.58
CA ILE A 80 4.65 -2.46 8.26
C ILE A 80 4.21 -2.72 9.70
N LEU A 81 4.32 -3.97 10.13
CA LEU A 81 4.07 -4.41 11.50
C LEU A 81 5.31 -5.13 12.03
N HIS A 82 5.97 -4.57 13.04
CA HIS A 82 7.13 -5.21 13.67
C HIS A 82 6.70 -6.25 14.72
N THR A 83 7.56 -7.23 14.95
CA THR A 83 7.40 -8.23 16.01
C THR A 83 8.65 -8.18 16.91
N PRO A 84 8.56 -7.69 18.16
CA PRO A 84 7.36 -7.13 18.82
C PRO A 84 6.93 -5.76 18.24
N ARG A 85 5.63 -5.48 18.34
CA ARG A 85 5.00 -4.25 17.81
C ARG A 85 5.56 -3.00 18.47
N ARG A 86 5.83 -1.96 17.68
CA ARG A 86 6.23 -0.64 18.22
C ARG A 86 5.01 0.14 18.75
N PRO A 87 5.16 1.02 19.76
CA PRO A 87 4.03 1.72 20.37
C PRO A 87 3.21 2.59 19.41
N GLU A 88 3.85 3.16 18.39
CA GLU A 88 3.20 4.06 17.42
C GLU A 88 2.61 3.31 16.21
N GLU A 89 2.80 1.99 16.12
CA GLU A 89 2.34 1.20 14.97
C GLU A 89 0.88 0.79 15.10
N LEU A 90 0.13 1.02 14.02
CA LEU A 90 -1.22 0.54 13.86
C LEU A 90 -1.22 -0.99 13.71
N THR A 91 -2.22 -1.63 14.29
CA THR A 91 -2.29 -3.10 14.34
C THR A 91 -3.11 -3.63 13.18
N TYR A 92 -2.68 -3.39 11.94
CA TYR A 92 -3.37 -3.97 10.79
C TYR A 92 -2.91 -5.42 10.58
N MET A 93 -3.83 -6.36 10.79
CA MET A 93 -3.56 -7.80 10.75
C MET A 93 -3.03 -8.26 9.37
N PRO A 94 -1.82 -8.82 9.23
CA PRO A 94 -1.33 -9.29 7.93
C PRO A 94 -2.19 -10.44 7.38
N TYR A 95 -2.78 -10.25 6.20
CA TYR A 95 -3.73 -11.21 5.61
C TYR A 95 -3.68 -11.13 4.09
N VAL A 96 -3.72 -12.28 3.44
CA VAL A 96 -3.84 -12.41 1.97
C VAL A 96 -5.14 -13.10 1.62
N GLY A 97 -5.75 -12.70 0.50
CA GLY A 97 -6.94 -13.36 -0.02
C GLY A 97 -7.26 -12.96 -1.45
N ASN A 98 -8.07 -13.78 -2.10
CA ASN A 98 -8.55 -13.54 -3.48
C ASN A 98 -10.07 -13.70 -3.63
N GLY A 99 -10.81 -13.75 -2.51
CA GLY A 99 -12.25 -14.00 -2.44
C GLY A 99 -12.73 -15.44 -2.59
N VAL A 100 -11.81 -16.39 -2.77
CA VAL A 100 -12.07 -17.83 -2.73
C VAL A 100 -11.34 -18.46 -1.55
N LEU A 101 -10.08 -18.10 -1.36
CA LEU A 101 -9.29 -18.49 -0.20
C LEU A 101 -8.68 -17.26 0.47
N GLY A 102 -8.45 -17.37 1.77
CA GLY A 102 -7.77 -16.37 2.59
C GLY A 102 -6.89 -17.03 3.64
N VAL A 103 -5.76 -16.40 3.97
CA VAL A 103 -4.81 -16.89 4.97
C VAL A 103 -4.27 -15.71 5.76
N THR A 104 -4.28 -15.82 7.09
CA THR A 104 -3.56 -14.92 7.98
C THR A 104 -2.10 -15.36 8.11
N LEU A 105 -1.18 -14.41 8.26
CA LEU A 105 0.25 -14.73 8.32
C LEU A 105 0.78 -14.88 9.75
N ASP A 106 -0.01 -15.41 10.70
CA ASP A 106 0.53 -15.86 12.00
C ASP A 106 1.23 -17.22 11.86
N HIS A 107 1.86 -17.69 12.94
CA HIS A 107 2.55 -18.98 12.94
C HIS A 107 1.60 -20.17 12.85
N ASP A 108 0.40 -20.10 13.41
CA ASP A 108 -0.59 -21.20 13.46
C ASP A 108 -1.92 -20.80 12.80
N THR A 109 -1.98 -20.84 11.47
CA THR A 109 -3.14 -20.33 10.73
C THR A 109 -3.72 -21.33 9.73
N PRO A 110 -5.04 -21.60 9.78
CA PRO A 110 -5.72 -22.39 8.77
C PRO A 110 -5.96 -21.60 7.48
N ILE A 111 -6.30 -22.31 6.40
CA ILE A 111 -6.91 -21.68 5.22
C ILE A 111 -8.37 -21.34 5.54
N TYR A 112 -8.78 -20.12 5.26
CA TYR A 112 -10.18 -19.70 5.33
C TYR A 112 -10.82 -19.75 3.95
N VAL A 113 -12.00 -20.37 3.88
CA VAL A 113 -12.83 -20.43 2.68
C VAL A 113 -14.12 -19.64 2.87
N ARG A 114 -14.80 -19.36 1.75
CA ARG A 114 -15.98 -18.52 1.73
C ARG A 114 -17.13 -19.11 2.54
N ASN A 115 -17.70 -18.31 3.42
CA ASN A 115 -18.94 -18.59 4.14
C ASN A 115 -19.78 -17.31 4.22
N GLY A 116 -20.90 -17.31 3.49
CA GLY A 116 -21.70 -16.11 3.28
C GLY A 116 -20.97 -15.08 2.40
N ARG A 117 -20.75 -13.88 2.96
CA ARG A 117 -20.12 -12.74 2.27
C ARG A 117 -18.61 -12.63 2.51
N THR A 118 -18.06 -13.45 3.42
CA THR A 118 -16.68 -13.32 3.88
C THR A 118 -15.91 -14.63 3.84
N LEU A 119 -14.58 -14.54 3.94
CA LEU A 119 -13.67 -15.67 4.09
C LEU A 119 -13.50 -15.99 5.58
N SER A 120 -14.50 -16.66 6.15
CA SER A 120 -14.62 -16.86 7.60
C SER A 120 -14.65 -18.33 8.05
N LEU A 121 -14.74 -19.30 7.14
CA LEU A 121 -14.79 -20.71 7.51
C LEU A 121 -13.38 -21.33 7.50
N PRO A 122 -12.83 -21.72 8.66
CA PRO A 122 -11.51 -22.34 8.72
C PRO A 122 -11.54 -23.78 8.18
N VAL A 123 -10.56 -24.11 7.36
CA VAL A 123 -10.23 -25.48 6.95
C VAL A 123 -9.08 -25.96 7.82
N HIS A 124 -9.17 -27.18 8.36
CA HIS A 124 -8.18 -27.77 9.29
C HIS A 124 -6.86 -28.18 8.60
N PHE A 125 -6.30 -27.29 7.79
CA PHE A 125 -5.05 -27.43 7.07
C PHE A 125 -4.27 -26.12 7.15
N ARG A 126 -3.01 -26.21 7.58
CA ARG A 126 -2.07 -25.11 7.78
C ARG A 126 -1.05 -25.09 6.65
N PRO A 127 -1.19 -24.16 5.69
CA PRO A 127 -0.44 -24.23 4.44
C PRO A 127 0.95 -23.63 4.52
N LEU A 128 1.18 -22.71 5.47
CA LEU A 128 2.40 -21.92 5.54
C LEU A 128 3.57 -22.79 6.00
N VAL A 129 4.68 -22.66 5.27
CA VAL A 129 5.97 -23.22 5.65
C VAL A 129 6.75 -22.14 6.40
N LEU A 130 7.27 -22.51 7.56
CA LEU A 130 8.02 -21.64 8.45
C LEU A 130 9.49 -22.05 8.44
N VAL A 131 10.37 -21.06 8.63
CA VAL A 131 11.80 -21.28 8.81
C VAL A 131 12.16 -20.89 10.23
N SER A 132 12.87 -21.77 10.92
CA SER A 132 13.34 -21.54 12.29
C SER A 132 14.81 -21.88 12.43
N LEU A 133 15.47 -21.18 13.35
CA LEU A 133 16.80 -21.54 13.86
C LEU A 133 16.68 -21.75 15.37
N ASP A 134 16.99 -22.96 15.82
CA ASP A 134 16.88 -23.32 17.22
C ASP A 134 17.77 -22.43 18.11
N GLY A 135 17.17 -21.86 19.16
CA GLY A 135 17.88 -21.14 20.23
C GLY A 135 18.39 -19.72 19.89
N GLN A 136 18.01 -19.13 18.76
CA GLN A 136 18.42 -17.76 18.38
C GLN A 136 17.28 -16.74 18.44
N GLU A 137 17.59 -15.53 18.91
CA GLU A 137 16.65 -14.39 18.82
C GLU A 137 16.49 -13.94 17.36
N VAL A 138 15.24 -13.65 16.98
CA VAL A 138 14.86 -13.20 15.64
C VAL A 138 14.34 -11.76 15.69
N ARG A 139 14.76 -10.94 14.73
CA ARG A 139 14.12 -9.66 14.43
C ARG A 139 13.18 -9.87 13.26
N GLU A 140 11.90 -9.56 13.44
CA GLU A 140 10.87 -9.84 12.44
C GLU A 140 10.01 -8.60 12.16
N ALA A 141 9.64 -8.44 10.90
CA ALA A 141 8.59 -7.51 10.49
C ALA A 141 7.77 -8.10 9.33
N LEU A 142 6.47 -7.79 9.34
CA LEU A 142 5.55 -8.12 8.26
C LEU A 142 5.22 -6.85 7.47
N VAL A 143 5.22 -6.96 6.14
CA VAL A 143 4.87 -5.86 5.22
C VAL A 143 3.71 -6.31 4.37
N THR A 144 2.59 -5.60 4.44
CA THR A 144 1.42 -5.84 3.57
C THR A 144 1.43 -4.80 2.46
N GLU A 145 1.73 -5.20 1.23
CA GLU A 145 1.64 -4.30 0.07
C GLU A 145 0.25 -4.37 -0.56
N TYR A 146 -0.51 -3.28 -0.49
CA TYR A 146 -1.90 -3.25 -0.95
C TYR A 146 -2.01 -3.36 -2.48
N ARG A 147 -1.06 -2.76 -3.22
CA ARG A 147 -1.11 -2.69 -4.68
C ARG A 147 -0.62 -3.90 -5.43
N THR A 148 0.21 -4.71 -4.80
CA THR A 148 0.64 -5.99 -5.37
C THR A 148 -0.18 -7.14 -4.80
N GLY A 149 -0.79 -6.92 -3.62
CA GLY A 149 -1.53 -7.93 -2.88
C GLY A 149 -0.66 -9.02 -2.25
N ILE A 150 0.63 -8.72 -2.11
CA ILE A 150 1.63 -9.63 -1.55
C ILE A 150 1.93 -9.20 -0.12
N VAL A 151 2.00 -10.18 0.79
CA VAL A 151 2.49 -9.96 2.14
C VAL A 151 3.87 -10.56 2.28
N HIS A 152 4.79 -9.77 2.82
CA HIS A 152 6.15 -10.15 3.10
C HIS A 152 6.34 -10.39 4.59
N ARG A 153 6.99 -11.50 4.94
CA ARG A 153 7.54 -11.69 6.29
C ARG A 153 9.05 -11.67 6.16
N ILE A 154 9.70 -10.73 6.85
CA ILE A 154 11.15 -10.57 6.82
C ILE A 154 11.66 -10.88 8.20
N GLN A 155 12.53 -11.88 8.29
CA GLN A 155 13.16 -12.32 9.53
C GLN A 155 14.67 -12.23 9.38
N SER A 156 15.34 -11.75 10.42
CA SER A 156 16.78 -11.61 10.49
C SER A 156 17.30 -12.23 11.79
N TRP A 157 18.30 -13.11 11.67
CA TRP A 157 18.97 -13.78 12.80
C TRP A 157 20.44 -13.39 12.87
N GLN A 158 20.96 -13.30 14.09
CA GLN A 158 22.38 -13.04 14.32
C GLN A 158 23.19 -14.32 14.02
N GLN A 159 24.20 -14.22 13.15
CA GLN A 159 25.11 -15.35 12.88
C GLN A 159 26.46 -15.22 13.61
N PRO A 160 27.14 -16.35 13.88
CA PRO A 160 28.54 -16.37 14.32
C PRO A 160 29.42 -15.73 13.25
N GLY A 161 30.06 -14.59 13.54
CA GLY A 161 30.82 -13.80 12.56
C GLY A 161 30.24 -12.40 12.28
N GLY A 162 29.19 -12.00 12.99
CA GLY A 162 28.68 -10.62 12.99
C GLY A 162 27.78 -10.25 11.81
N ALA A 163 27.66 -11.11 10.80
CA ALA A 163 26.68 -10.97 9.73
C ALA A 163 25.29 -11.45 10.18
N ALA A 164 24.23 -10.95 9.54
CA ALA A 164 22.86 -11.40 9.78
C ALA A 164 22.40 -12.38 8.68
N LEU A 165 21.80 -13.50 9.06
CA LEU A 165 21.08 -14.39 8.14
C LEU A 165 19.68 -13.83 7.96
N ASP A 166 19.23 -13.69 6.72
CA ASP A 166 17.89 -13.16 6.45
C ASP A 166 17.02 -14.17 5.72
N VAL A 167 15.77 -14.30 6.16
CA VAL A 167 14.74 -15.08 5.49
C VAL A 167 13.61 -14.14 5.09
N ILE A 168 13.25 -14.18 3.81
CA ILE A 168 12.16 -13.39 3.25
C ILE A 168 11.10 -14.36 2.73
N HIS A 169 9.93 -14.34 3.35
CA HIS A 169 8.74 -14.98 2.82
C HIS A 169 7.96 -13.97 1.98
N GLN A 170 7.48 -14.39 0.82
CA GLN A 170 6.46 -13.67 0.05
C GLN A 170 5.24 -14.58 -0.09
N THR A 171 4.10 -14.18 0.43
CA THR A 171 2.88 -14.99 0.39
C THR A 171 1.79 -14.23 -0.35
N TYR A 172 1.06 -14.91 -1.24
CA TYR A 172 -0.06 -14.32 -1.95
C TYR A 172 -1.07 -15.37 -2.43
N ALA A 173 -2.35 -14.98 -2.43
CA ALA A 173 -3.44 -15.76 -3.03
C ALA A 173 -3.61 -15.34 -4.49
N HIS A 174 -3.36 -16.24 -5.44
CA HIS A 174 -3.29 -15.87 -6.86
C HIS A 174 -4.65 -15.34 -7.36
N ARG A 175 -4.59 -14.26 -8.16
CA ARG A 175 -5.78 -13.47 -8.49
C ARG A 175 -6.56 -14.03 -9.69
N SER A 176 -5.85 -14.43 -10.73
CA SER A 176 -6.41 -15.03 -11.96
C SER A 176 -6.66 -16.53 -11.87
N LEU A 177 -6.09 -17.18 -10.84
CA LEU A 177 -6.12 -18.62 -10.60
C LEU A 177 -6.58 -18.82 -9.15
N PRO A 178 -7.88 -18.69 -8.88
CA PRO A 178 -8.39 -18.49 -7.52
C PRO A 178 -8.13 -19.67 -6.57
N SER A 179 -7.82 -20.84 -7.11
CA SER A 179 -7.47 -22.04 -6.33
C SER A 179 -6.04 -22.04 -5.81
N LEU A 180 -5.16 -21.14 -6.24
CA LEU A 180 -3.74 -21.20 -5.90
C LEU A 180 -3.35 -20.23 -4.78
N LEU A 181 -2.63 -20.76 -3.79
CA LEU A 181 -1.89 -20.04 -2.77
C LEU A 181 -0.39 -20.29 -3.02
N LEU A 182 0.38 -19.22 -3.09
CA LEU A 182 1.82 -19.29 -3.36
C LEU A 182 2.60 -18.69 -2.18
N GLN A 183 3.72 -19.34 -1.86
CA GLN A 183 4.67 -18.87 -0.86
C GLN A 183 6.09 -19.05 -1.41
N ASP A 184 6.82 -17.95 -1.57
CA ASP A 184 8.24 -17.97 -1.91
C ASP A 184 9.05 -17.71 -0.65
N ILE A 185 10.02 -18.57 -0.34
CA ILE A 185 10.91 -18.41 0.81
C ILE A 185 12.34 -18.25 0.30
N LYS A 186 12.91 -17.07 0.51
CA LYS A 186 14.30 -16.77 0.14
C LYS A 186 15.15 -16.67 1.39
N VAL A 187 16.11 -17.57 1.54
CA VAL A 187 17.12 -17.56 2.60
C VAL A 187 18.42 -16.98 2.04
N VAL A 188 18.95 -15.95 2.68
CA VAL A 188 20.18 -15.26 2.27
C VAL A 188 21.22 -15.41 3.37
N ASN A 189 22.30 -16.14 3.07
CA ASN A 189 23.43 -16.35 3.97
C ASN A 189 24.64 -15.51 3.51
N PRO A 190 24.85 -14.31 4.08
CA PRO A 190 26.04 -13.50 3.79
C PRO A 190 27.28 -13.95 4.57
N SER A 191 27.16 -14.90 5.51
CA SER A 191 28.28 -15.35 6.33
C SER A 191 29.26 -16.23 5.55
N GLU A 192 30.45 -16.43 6.13
CA GLU A 192 31.50 -17.28 5.57
C GLU A 192 31.30 -18.76 5.90
N GLN A 193 30.33 -19.09 6.75
CA GLN A 193 30.04 -20.45 7.18
C GLN A 193 28.71 -20.92 6.58
N ASP A 194 28.60 -22.23 6.41
CA ASP A 194 27.34 -22.84 6.02
C ASP A 194 26.37 -22.82 7.20
N VAL A 195 25.10 -22.52 6.94
CA VAL A 195 24.07 -22.45 7.97
C VAL A 195 23.00 -23.49 7.70
N MET A 196 22.61 -24.20 8.75
CA MET A 196 21.54 -25.19 8.74
C MET A 196 20.27 -24.52 9.27
N VAL A 197 19.20 -24.49 8.46
CA VAL A 197 17.91 -23.90 8.87
C VAL A 197 16.82 -24.97 8.88
N ASP A 198 15.97 -24.97 9.91
CA ASP A 198 14.83 -25.89 9.97
C ASP A 198 13.68 -25.34 9.14
N VAL A 199 13.08 -26.20 8.33
CA VAL A 199 11.94 -25.85 7.47
C VAL A 199 10.79 -26.77 7.83
N GLU A 200 9.74 -26.22 8.42
CA GLU A 200 8.61 -26.99 8.94
C GLU A 200 7.29 -26.52 8.31
N GLN A 201 6.42 -27.47 7.99
CA GLN A 201 5.03 -27.23 7.59
C GLN A 201 4.13 -28.00 8.55
N MET A 202 3.27 -27.31 9.31
CA MET A 202 2.34 -27.99 10.22
C MET A 202 1.32 -28.85 9.47
N GLY A 203 0.91 -28.44 8.25
CA GLY A 203 0.11 -29.28 7.36
C GLY A 203 -1.26 -29.64 7.95
N LEU A 204 -1.58 -30.93 8.02
CA LEU A 204 -2.88 -31.42 8.46
C LEU A 204 -3.05 -31.27 9.98
N GLY A 205 -4.04 -30.49 10.41
CA GLY A 205 -4.44 -30.44 11.83
C GLY A 205 -5.41 -31.57 12.20
N ASP A 206 -6.07 -31.46 13.35
CA ASP A 206 -7.12 -32.40 13.75
C ASP A 206 -8.32 -32.32 12.80
N TRP A 207 -8.36 -33.22 11.82
CA TRP A 207 -9.41 -33.27 10.80
C TRP A 207 -9.93 -34.70 10.61
N PRO A 208 -10.92 -35.14 11.40
CA PRO A 208 -11.36 -36.55 11.42
C PRO A 208 -11.91 -37.07 10.09
N THR A 209 -12.45 -36.17 9.25
CA THR A 209 -13.00 -36.53 7.95
C THR A 209 -11.97 -36.56 6.84
N ALA A 210 -10.73 -36.11 7.10
CA ALA A 210 -9.67 -36.02 6.11
C ALA A 210 -9.16 -37.40 5.68
N SER A 211 -8.85 -37.51 4.40
CA SER A 211 -8.11 -38.59 3.78
C SER A 211 -6.91 -37.99 3.07
N THR A 212 -5.74 -38.61 3.23
CA THR A 212 -4.49 -38.13 2.64
C THR A 212 -3.97 -39.15 1.64
N ASP A 213 -3.67 -38.69 0.43
CA ASP A 213 -3.02 -39.45 -0.62
C ASP A 213 -1.73 -38.73 -1.06
N THR A 214 -0.82 -39.45 -1.70
CA THR A 214 0.39 -38.87 -2.29
C THR A 214 0.43 -39.10 -3.79
N ILE A 215 0.73 -38.06 -4.55
CA ILE A 215 0.91 -38.13 -6.00
C ILE A 215 2.31 -37.64 -6.35
N LYS A 216 2.84 -38.11 -7.47
CA LYS A 216 4.11 -37.65 -8.00
C LYS A 216 3.87 -36.89 -9.30
N LEU A 217 4.48 -35.72 -9.42
CA LEU A 217 4.39 -34.88 -10.61
C LEU A 217 5.81 -34.59 -11.12
N LEU A 218 6.01 -34.75 -12.42
CA LEU A 218 7.23 -34.31 -13.10
C LEU A 218 7.06 -32.87 -13.57
N HIS A 219 7.94 -31.98 -13.12
CA HIS A 219 8.06 -30.60 -13.61
C HIS A 219 9.41 -30.00 -13.18
N GLY A 220 9.97 -29.09 -13.98
CA GLY A 220 11.26 -28.47 -13.68
C GLY A 220 12.42 -29.47 -13.74
N GLU A 221 13.23 -29.52 -12.67
CA GLU A 221 14.47 -30.31 -12.59
C GLU A 221 14.26 -31.76 -12.09
N GLY A 222 13.03 -32.20 -11.82
CA GLY A 222 12.81 -33.58 -11.36
C GLY A 222 11.37 -34.01 -11.07
N GLU A 223 11.26 -35.18 -10.43
CA GLU A 223 10.01 -35.72 -9.90
C GLU A 223 9.78 -35.18 -8.48
N HIS A 224 8.66 -34.47 -8.28
CA HIS A 224 8.29 -33.91 -6.99
C HIS A 224 7.07 -34.64 -6.41
N GLN A 225 7.08 -34.86 -5.09
CA GLN A 225 5.96 -35.47 -4.37
C GLN A 225 4.99 -34.40 -3.88
N TYR A 226 3.70 -34.64 -4.10
CA TYR A 226 2.60 -33.80 -3.65
C TYR A 226 1.70 -34.57 -2.71
N THR A 227 1.25 -33.90 -1.65
CA THR A 227 0.28 -34.43 -0.71
C THR A 227 -1.10 -33.91 -1.11
N VAL A 228 -2.05 -34.83 -1.26
CA VAL A 228 -3.46 -34.56 -1.57
C VAL A 228 -4.28 -34.84 -0.32
N VAL A 229 -4.97 -33.84 0.19
CA VAL A 229 -5.84 -33.96 1.37
C VAL A 229 -7.26 -33.68 0.95
N VAL A 230 -8.19 -34.59 1.25
CA VAL A 230 -9.63 -34.42 0.99
C VAL A 230 -10.41 -34.62 2.27
N GLY A 231 -11.25 -33.66 2.64
CA GLY A 231 -12.08 -33.76 3.83
C GLY A 231 -13.37 -32.94 3.73
N ALA A 232 -14.17 -32.96 4.78
CA ALA A 232 -15.38 -32.15 4.91
C ALA A 232 -15.28 -31.21 6.10
N VAL A 233 -15.74 -29.97 5.90
CA VAL A 233 -15.81 -28.92 6.92
C VAL A 233 -17.29 -28.60 7.17
N GLU A 234 -17.69 -28.53 8.44
CA GLU A 234 -19.07 -28.24 8.83
C GLU A 234 -19.37 -26.74 8.71
N VAL A 235 -20.56 -26.40 8.19
CA VAL A 235 -20.99 -25.00 8.08
C VAL A 235 -21.77 -24.61 9.34
N PRO A 236 -21.30 -23.61 10.11
CA PRO A 236 -21.91 -23.24 11.39
C PRO A 236 -23.42 -22.98 11.28
N LYS A 237 -24.17 -23.43 12.31
CA LYS A 237 -25.63 -23.25 12.42
C LYS A 237 -26.45 -23.91 11.30
N THR A 238 -25.88 -24.86 10.56
CA THR A 238 -26.58 -25.61 9.50
C THR A 238 -26.23 -27.09 9.52
N ASN A 239 -27.06 -27.94 8.91
CA ASN A 239 -26.76 -29.37 8.68
C ASN A 239 -26.00 -29.61 7.35
N LYS A 240 -25.26 -28.60 6.89
CA LYS A 240 -24.52 -28.63 5.62
C LYS A 240 -23.02 -28.72 5.87
N VAL A 241 -22.32 -29.32 4.93
CA VAL A 241 -20.87 -29.45 4.90
C VAL A 241 -20.33 -28.92 3.58
N ILE A 242 -19.08 -28.50 3.58
CA ILE A 242 -18.31 -28.16 2.39
C ILE A 242 -17.25 -29.23 2.21
N ALA A 243 -17.23 -29.88 1.05
CA ALA A 243 -16.16 -30.80 0.70
C ALA A 243 -14.96 -30.00 0.20
N VAL A 244 -13.78 -30.25 0.74
CA VAL A 244 -12.55 -29.52 0.45
C VAL A 244 -11.48 -30.50 -0.02
N ALA A 245 -10.77 -30.13 -1.09
CA ALA A 245 -9.61 -30.83 -1.60
C ALA A 245 -8.42 -29.87 -1.67
N ILE A 246 -7.30 -30.26 -1.08
CA ILE A 246 -6.05 -29.51 -1.02
C ILE A 246 -4.95 -30.35 -1.65
N VAL A 247 -4.11 -29.73 -2.47
CA VAL A 247 -2.92 -30.34 -3.05
C VAL A 247 -1.74 -29.41 -2.77
N THR A 248 -0.75 -29.88 -2.02
CA THR A 248 0.43 -29.08 -1.68
C THR A 248 1.72 -29.85 -1.99
N LEU A 249 2.79 -29.13 -2.29
CA LEU A 249 4.12 -29.72 -2.45
C LEU A 249 4.57 -30.29 -1.10
N LYS A 250 5.01 -31.55 -1.09
CA LYS A 250 5.63 -32.14 0.10
C LYS A 250 7.00 -31.50 0.28
N VAL A 251 7.17 -30.76 1.38
CA VAL A 251 8.46 -30.12 1.71
C VAL A 251 9.55 -31.21 1.80
N PRO A 252 10.67 -31.08 1.06
CA PRO A 252 11.69 -32.12 1.03
C PRO A 252 12.31 -32.33 2.42
N SER A 253 12.22 -33.54 2.96
CA SER A 253 12.93 -33.96 4.17
C SER A 253 14.42 -34.25 3.89
N SER A 254 14.97 -33.79 2.77
CA SER A 254 16.25 -34.27 2.24
C SER A 254 17.29 -33.17 2.21
N LEU A 255 17.84 -32.85 3.37
CA LEU A 255 19.22 -32.39 3.55
C LEU A 255 19.75 -33.09 4.80
N GLN A 256 20.91 -33.72 4.64
CA GLN A 256 21.46 -34.81 5.47
C GLN A 256 20.97 -34.82 6.92
N CYS A 257 19.95 -35.64 7.19
CA CYS A 257 19.45 -35.87 8.53
C CYS A 257 20.56 -36.56 9.34
N HIS A 258 21.13 -35.86 10.32
CA HIS A 258 21.97 -36.51 11.31
C HIS A 258 21.05 -37.02 12.42
N PRO A 259 21.24 -38.25 12.92
CA PRO A 259 20.51 -38.69 14.11
C PRO A 259 20.82 -37.74 15.27
N PRO A 260 19.88 -37.51 16.21
CA PRO A 260 20.17 -36.76 17.42
C PRO A 260 21.40 -37.37 18.10
N LEU A 261 22.46 -36.58 18.31
CA LEU A 261 23.62 -37.05 19.06
C LEU A 261 23.16 -37.45 20.47
N PRO A 262 23.47 -38.66 20.95
CA PRO A 262 23.13 -39.05 22.31
C PRO A 262 23.91 -38.16 23.28
N HIS A 263 23.21 -37.28 24.00
CA HIS A 263 23.77 -36.69 25.20
C HIS A 263 23.98 -37.80 26.23
N PRO A 264 25.18 -37.97 26.79
CA PRO A 264 25.34 -38.81 27.96
C PRO A 264 24.58 -38.13 29.09
N HIS A 265 23.46 -38.73 29.51
CA HIS A 265 22.62 -38.43 30.70
C HIS A 265 21.16 -38.01 30.50
N HIS A 266 20.57 -38.01 29.29
CA HIS A 266 19.10 -37.96 29.18
C HIS A 266 18.57 -38.89 28.08
N MET A 267 17.74 -39.87 28.48
CA MET A 267 16.90 -40.63 27.57
C MET A 267 15.95 -39.67 26.86
N THR A 268 16.14 -39.46 25.55
CA THR A 268 15.14 -38.82 24.69
C THR A 268 14.01 -39.82 24.40
N PRO A 269 12.74 -39.38 24.32
CA PRO A 269 11.63 -40.25 23.93
C PRO A 269 11.82 -40.79 22.50
N PRO A 270 11.40 -42.03 22.21
CA PRO A 270 11.63 -42.69 20.92
C PRO A 270 10.80 -42.16 19.73
N ASP A 271 10.00 -41.09 19.92
CA ASP A 271 8.99 -40.63 18.94
C ASP A 271 9.29 -39.29 18.24
N LEU A 272 10.51 -38.75 18.34
CA LEU A 272 10.88 -37.53 17.60
C LEU A 272 11.31 -37.87 16.17
N ALA A 273 10.49 -37.47 15.19
CA ALA A 273 10.84 -37.56 13.77
C ALA A 273 12.16 -36.82 13.49
N PRO A 274 13.04 -37.36 12.62
CA PRO A 274 14.31 -36.71 12.30
C PRO A 274 14.06 -35.35 11.63
N ARG A 275 14.60 -34.28 12.23
CA ARG A 275 14.71 -32.96 11.60
C ARG A 275 15.82 -33.00 10.56
N CYS A 276 15.51 -32.57 9.34
CA CYS A 276 16.44 -32.58 8.21
C CYS A 276 16.65 -31.14 7.76
N PRO A 277 17.58 -30.41 8.38
CA PRO A 277 17.73 -28.98 8.17
C PRO A 277 18.24 -28.67 6.76
N LEU A 278 17.75 -27.59 6.16
CA LEU A 278 18.20 -27.08 4.88
C LEU A 278 19.59 -26.44 5.02
N GLN A 279 20.60 -26.99 4.33
CA GLN A 279 21.94 -26.38 4.26
C GLN A 279 21.94 -25.21 3.28
N VAL A 280 22.26 -24.02 3.78
CA VAL A 280 22.46 -22.81 2.99
C VAL A 280 23.95 -22.47 2.99
N LYS A 281 24.58 -22.66 1.83
CA LYS A 281 26.02 -22.45 1.63
C LYS A 281 26.43 -21.01 1.94
N SER A 282 27.68 -20.85 2.36
CA SER A 282 28.28 -19.53 2.60
C SER A 282 28.19 -18.61 1.37
N ARG A 283 27.91 -17.32 1.62
CA ARG A 283 27.78 -16.27 0.59
C ARG A 283 26.79 -16.62 -0.55
N MET A 284 25.81 -17.48 -0.28
CA MET A 284 24.78 -17.89 -1.23
C MET A 284 23.37 -17.52 -0.77
N SER A 285 22.42 -17.54 -1.71
CA SER A 285 21.00 -17.49 -1.41
C SER A 285 20.26 -18.67 -2.01
N THR A 286 19.38 -19.28 -1.23
CA THR A 286 18.51 -20.38 -1.67
C THR A 286 17.07 -19.90 -1.69
N THR A 287 16.31 -20.23 -2.72
CA THR A 287 14.88 -19.89 -2.83
C THR A 287 14.06 -21.17 -2.96
N LEU A 288 13.02 -21.30 -2.12
CA LEU A 288 12.03 -22.36 -2.17
C LEU A 288 10.72 -21.79 -2.69
N HIS A 289 10.14 -22.46 -3.69
CA HIS A 289 8.85 -22.09 -4.28
C HIS A 289 7.81 -23.11 -3.84
N LEU A 290 6.81 -22.65 -3.08
CA LEU A 290 5.75 -23.50 -2.53
C LEU A 290 4.42 -23.12 -3.16
N VAL A 291 3.72 -24.13 -3.68
CA VAL A 291 2.42 -23.96 -4.33
C VAL A 291 1.43 -24.89 -3.66
N THR A 292 0.35 -24.31 -3.14
CA THR A 292 -0.79 -25.02 -2.57
C THR A 292 -2.03 -24.71 -3.40
N SER A 293 -2.70 -25.74 -3.89
CA SER A 293 -3.98 -25.64 -4.58
C SER A 293 -5.11 -26.07 -3.65
N ILE A 294 -6.18 -25.31 -3.59
CA ILE A 294 -7.40 -25.65 -2.86
C ILE A 294 -8.62 -25.51 -3.76
N ASN A 295 -9.55 -26.44 -3.61
CA ASN A 295 -10.85 -26.37 -4.25
C ASN A 295 -11.93 -26.93 -3.32
N TYR A 296 -13.13 -26.34 -3.38
CA TYR A 296 -14.20 -26.72 -2.47
C TYR A 296 -15.59 -26.55 -3.12
N THR A 297 -16.60 -27.24 -2.59
CA THR A 297 -17.99 -27.18 -3.05
C THR A 297 -18.75 -25.99 -2.47
N ASP A 298 -19.89 -25.67 -3.07
CA ASP A 298 -20.96 -24.99 -2.33
C ASP A 298 -21.47 -25.87 -1.16
N PRO A 299 -22.13 -25.29 -0.14
CA PRO A 299 -22.65 -26.04 1.00
C PRO A 299 -23.66 -27.14 0.59
N ILE A 300 -23.35 -28.40 0.91
CA ILE A 300 -24.16 -29.59 0.61
C ILE A 300 -24.68 -30.27 1.88
N PRO A 301 -25.85 -30.94 1.88
CA PRO A 301 -26.33 -31.65 3.06
C PRO A 301 -25.36 -32.75 3.53
N ALA A 302 -25.11 -32.85 4.84
CA ALA A 302 -24.15 -33.82 5.41
C ALA A 302 -24.46 -35.28 5.02
N LYS A 303 -25.75 -35.65 5.00
CA LYS A 303 -26.20 -36.99 4.56
C LYS A 303 -25.83 -37.28 3.11
N ALA A 304 -25.92 -36.28 2.23
CA ALA A 304 -25.57 -36.41 0.81
C ALA A 304 -24.06 -36.63 0.65
N PHE A 305 -23.23 -35.88 1.39
CA PHE A 305 -21.79 -36.08 1.41
C PHE A 305 -21.41 -37.50 1.87
N GLN A 306 -21.99 -37.99 2.96
CA GLN A 306 -21.73 -39.35 3.44
C GLN A 306 -22.17 -40.44 2.44
N ALA A 307 -23.33 -40.28 1.81
CA ALA A 307 -23.82 -41.21 0.80
C ALA A 307 -22.85 -41.30 -0.39
N ILE A 308 -22.31 -40.16 -0.82
CA ILE A 308 -21.37 -40.09 -1.94
C ILE A 308 -20.00 -40.63 -1.53
N ARG A 309 -19.49 -40.30 -0.33
CA ARG A 309 -18.24 -40.88 0.20
C ARG A 309 -18.28 -42.41 0.22
N ARG A 310 -19.39 -43.01 0.68
CA ARG A 310 -19.58 -44.48 0.69
C ARG A 310 -19.64 -45.06 -0.72
N ARG A 311 -20.31 -44.38 -1.65
CA ARG A 311 -20.40 -44.80 -3.06
C ARG A 311 -19.05 -44.73 -3.76
N TRP A 312 -18.26 -43.69 -3.47
CA TRP A 312 -16.93 -43.48 -4.03
C TRP A 312 -15.89 -44.46 -3.47
N SER A 313 -15.89 -44.71 -2.15
CA SER A 313 -15.04 -45.75 -1.54
C SER A 313 -15.35 -47.15 -2.09
N GLY A 314 -16.63 -47.44 -2.36
CA GLY A 314 -17.04 -48.69 -3.02
C GLY A 314 -16.73 -48.77 -4.52
N MET A 315 -16.44 -47.63 -5.17
CA MET A 315 -16.09 -47.55 -6.60
C MET A 315 -14.58 -47.64 -6.79
N LEU A 316 -13.79 -46.96 -5.95
CA LEU A 316 -12.32 -47.05 -5.91
C LEU A 316 -11.81 -48.48 -5.66
N SER A 317 -12.54 -49.26 -4.85
CA SER A 317 -12.21 -50.68 -4.65
C SER A 317 -12.44 -51.54 -5.90
N ARG A 318 -13.31 -51.09 -6.83
CA ARG A 318 -13.70 -51.82 -8.05
C ARG A 318 -12.99 -51.35 -9.32
N THR A 319 -12.52 -50.11 -9.39
CA THR A 319 -11.97 -49.51 -10.62
C THR A 319 -10.52 -49.06 -10.44
N ARG A 320 -9.60 -50.00 -10.20
CA ARG A 320 -8.16 -49.72 -10.46
C ARG A 320 -7.98 -49.56 -11.98
N GLY A 321 -7.95 -48.32 -12.49
CA GLY A 321 -7.53 -48.02 -13.87
C GLY A 321 -8.54 -47.31 -14.79
N TRP A 322 -9.69 -46.82 -14.31
CA TRP A 322 -10.65 -46.08 -15.14
C TRP A 322 -10.43 -44.56 -15.07
N THR A 323 -10.51 -43.85 -16.21
CA THR A 323 -10.47 -42.38 -16.24
C THR A 323 -11.83 -41.78 -15.82
N ALA A 324 -11.81 -40.66 -15.09
CA ALA A 324 -13.02 -40.01 -14.57
C ALA A 324 -14.08 -39.67 -15.64
N GLN A 325 -13.64 -39.39 -16.88
CA GLN A 325 -14.54 -39.16 -18.03
C GLN A 325 -15.35 -40.40 -18.44
N ARG A 326 -14.81 -41.62 -18.31
CA ARG A 326 -15.54 -42.88 -18.59
C ARG A 326 -16.58 -43.20 -17.51
N LEU A 327 -16.33 -42.78 -16.27
CA LEU A 327 -17.26 -42.93 -15.15
C LEU A 327 -18.48 -42.00 -15.27
N ILE A 328 -18.29 -40.78 -15.79
CA ILE A 328 -19.39 -39.81 -16.02
C ILE A 328 -20.29 -40.26 -17.19
N ALA A 329 -19.72 -40.83 -18.25
CA ALA A 329 -20.46 -41.29 -19.42
C ALA A 329 -21.39 -42.50 -19.15
N THR A 330 -21.22 -43.20 -18.03
CA THR A 330 -21.96 -44.45 -17.71
C THR A 330 -23.08 -44.26 -16.69
N ALA A 331 -23.34 -43.03 -16.23
CA ALA A 331 -24.33 -42.75 -15.18
C ALA A 331 -25.34 -41.65 -15.59
N PRO A 332 -26.39 -41.97 -16.37
CA PRO A 332 -27.28 -40.99 -17.00
C PRO A 332 -28.36 -40.38 -16.09
N LEU A 333 -28.28 -40.54 -14.75
CA LEU A 333 -29.31 -40.12 -13.78
C LEU A 333 -28.73 -39.34 -12.58
N LEU A 334 -27.76 -38.46 -12.81
CA LEU A 334 -27.13 -37.67 -11.74
C LEU A 334 -27.55 -36.20 -11.84
N THR A 335 -28.11 -35.65 -10.74
CA THR A 335 -28.49 -34.23 -10.63
C THR A 335 -27.27 -33.32 -10.72
N SER A 336 -27.43 -32.02 -11.05
CA SER A 336 -26.29 -31.08 -11.19
C SER A 336 -25.40 -31.01 -9.94
N GLN A 337 -25.95 -31.27 -8.75
CA GLN A 337 -25.23 -31.34 -7.49
C GLN A 337 -24.36 -32.60 -7.36
N LEU A 338 -24.79 -33.74 -7.91
CA LEU A 338 -24.00 -34.97 -7.98
C LEU A 338 -22.86 -34.85 -9.00
N ILE A 339 -23.06 -34.12 -10.10
CA ILE A 339 -22.01 -33.82 -11.08
C ILE A 339 -20.94 -32.92 -10.46
N SER A 340 -21.31 -31.85 -9.74
CA SER A 340 -20.35 -30.98 -9.04
C SER A 340 -19.52 -31.73 -7.98
N LEU A 341 -20.13 -32.68 -7.26
CA LEU A 341 -19.38 -33.49 -6.29
C LEU A 341 -18.51 -34.57 -6.96
N ILE A 342 -18.99 -35.18 -8.04
CA ILE A 342 -18.20 -36.09 -8.88
C ILE A 342 -17.02 -35.34 -9.51
N LEU A 343 -17.18 -34.08 -9.90
CA LEU A 343 -16.12 -33.21 -10.42
C LEU A 343 -15.11 -32.79 -9.35
N LEU A 344 -15.52 -32.63 -8.09
CA LEU A 344 -14.56 -32.50 -6.97
C LEU A 344 -13.79 -33.79 -6.71
N THR A 345 -14.44 -34.95 -6.86
CA THR A 345 -13.74 -36.24 -6.80
C THR A 345 -12.99 -36.61 -8.08
N SER A 346 -13.23 -35.91 -9.20
CA SER A 346 -12.43 -35.99 -10.43
C SER A 346 -11.21 -35.08 -10.30
N GLN A 347 -10.36 -35.38 -9.32
CA GLN A 347 -9.12 -34.64 -9.01
C GLN A 347 -8.28 -34.31 -10.26
N TYR A 348 -8.39 -35.10 -11.33
CA TYR A 348 -7.66 -34.94 -12.59
C TYR A 348 -7.94 -33.66 -13.39
N HIS A 349 -9.15 -33.07 -13.37
CA HIS A 349 -9.43 -31.92 -14.25
C HIS A 349 -8.78 -30.61 -13.75
N ARG A 350 -8.60 -30.44 -12.43
CA ARG A 350 -7.97 -29.25 -11.84
C ARG A 350 -6.52 -29.44 -11.38
N LEU A 351 -6.05 -30.68 -11.28
CA LEU A 351 -4.62 -31.00 -11.25
C LEU A 351 -3.89 -30.43 -12.47
N HIS A 352 -4.58 -30.25 -13.60
CA HIS A 352 -4.05 -29.57 -14.76
C HIS A 352 -3.64 -28.11 -14.47
N VAL A 353 -4.41 -27.37 -13.66
CA VAL A 353 -4.09 -25.98 -13.30
C VAL A 353 -2.86 -25.94 -12.40
N LEU A 354 -2.80 -26.82 -11.40
CA LEU A 354 -1.61 -26.95 -10.54
C LEU A 354 -0.38 -27.36 -11.38
N LYS A 355 -0.54 -28.38 -12.23
CA LYS A 355 0.53 -28.85 -13.12
C LYS A 355 1.01 -27.73 -14.02
N ALA A 356 0.10 -26.99 -14.68
CA ALA A 356 0.44 -25.85 -15.53
C ALA A 356 1.15 -24.73 -14.75
N ALA A 357 0.68 -24.41 -13.54
CA ALA A 357 1.28 -23.40 -12.68
C ALA A 357 2.70 -23.78 -12.25
N VAL A 358 2.93 -25.04 -11.87
CA VAL A 358 4.23 -25.50 -11.38
C VAL A 358 5.21 -25.81 -12.53
N THR A 359 4.72 -26.25 -13.69
CA THR A 359 5.56 -26.34 -14.92
C THR A 359 5.88 -24.96 -15.51
N GLY A 360 5.09 -23.95 -15.15
CA GLY A 360 5.23 -22.59 -15.63
C GLY A 360 6.35 -21.82 -14.93
N ASN A 361 6.59 -20.61 -15.40
CA ASN A 361 7.53 -19.70 -14.75
C ASN A 361 6.86 -19.07 -13.52
N ILE A 362 7.29 -19.45 -12.32
CA ILE A 362 6.76 -18.94 -11.04
C ILE A 362 6.81 -17.40 -10.94
N ARG A 363 7.83 -16.78 -11.56
CA ARG A 363 7.96 -15.32 -11.62
C ARG A 363 6.82 -14.70 -12.42
N ARG A 364 6.38 -15.34 -13.51
CA ARG A 364 5.23 -14.87 -14.31
C ARG A 364 3.93 -14.94 -13.52
N LEU A 365 3.72 -15.98 -12.71
CA LEU A 365 2.54 -16.06 -11.83
C LEU A 365 2.49 -14.90 -10.83
N ARG A 366 3.64 -14.54 -10.26
CA ARG A 366 3.73 -13.37 -9.36
C ARG A 366 3.47 -12.06 -10.10
N GLU A 367 4.06 -11.87 -11.28
CA GLU A 367 3.85 -10.68 -12.11
C GLU A 367 2.39 -10.56 -12.59
N ASP A 368 1.77 -11.67 -12.98
CA ASP A 368 0.35 -11.74 -13.35
C ASP A 368 -0.57 -11.40 -12.18
N HIS A 369 -0.30 -11.94 -11.00
CA HIS A 369 -1.02 -11.60 -9.78
C HIS A 369 -0.90 -10.11 -9.44
N ALA A 370 0.32 -9.58 -9.40
CA ALA A 370 0.57 -8.18 -9.06
C ALA A 370 -0.07 -7.23 -10.08
N ARG A 371 -0.01 -7.55 -11.38
CA ARG A 371 -0.67 -6.78 -12.44
C ARG A 371 -2.18 -6.68 -12.21
N VAL A 372 -2.85 -7.79 -11.87
CA VAL A 372 -4.29 -7.76 -11.59
C VAL A 372 -4.62 -6.89 -10.39
N TRP A 373 -3.80 -6.91 -9.33
CA TRP A 373 -3.98 -5.98 -8.21
C TRP A 373 -3.78 -4.52 -8.63
N GLN A 374 -2.75 -4.21 -9.40
CA GLN A 374 -2.53 -2.86 -9.92
C GLN A 374 -3.70 -2.36 -10.77
N GLU A 375 -4.31 -3.24 -11.59
CA GLU A 375 -5.52 -2.90 -12.36
C GLU A 375 -6.73 -2.63 -11.46
N LEU A 376 -6.88 -3.33 -10.33
CA LEU A 376 -7.95 -3.05 -9.36
C LEU A 376 -7.76 -1.69 -8.67
N TRP A 377 -6.52 -1.29 -8.46
CA TRP A 377 -6.14 0.03 -7.93
C TRP A 377 -6.01 1.12 -9.00
N SER A 378 -6.44 0.85 -10.24
CA SER A 378 -6.44 1.85 -11.31
C SER A 378 -7.40 3.00 -10.97
N SER A 379 -8.63 2.68 -10.55
CA SER A 379 -9.53 3.63 -9.92
C SER A 379 -9.13 3.85 -8.46
N GLY A 380 -9.08 5.10 -8.01
CA GLY A 380 -8.63 5.43 -6.67
C GLY A 380 -9.36 6.60 -6.04
N PHE A 381 -9.21 6.67 -4.72
CA PHE A 381 -9.64 7.80 -3.90
C PHE A 381 -8.47 8.20 -3.00
N SER A 382 -8.21 9.50 -2.90
CA SER A 382 -7.26 10.07 -1.96
C SER A 382 -7.89 11.24 -1.21
N ILE A 383 -7.48 11.41 0.03
CA ILE A 383 -7.94 12.46 0.94
C ILE A 383 -6.73 13.09 1.63
N SER A 384 -6.69 14.42 1.69
CA SER A 384 -5.63 15.16 2.39
C SER A 384 -5.47 14.68 3.84
N HIS A 385 -4.23 14.37 4.26
CA HIS A 385 -3.97 13.84 5.60
C HIS A 385 -4.44 14.79 6.71
N SER A 386 -5.11 14.24 7.72
CA SER A 386 -5.64 14.98 8.85
C SER A 386 -4.96 14.61 10.17
N LYS A 387 -4.59 15.63 10.93
CA LYS A 387 -4.03 15.51 12.30
C LYS A 387 -5.09 15.60 13.39
N ALA A 388 -6.37 15.73 13.02
CA ALA A 388 -7.45 15.75 13.99
C ALA A 388 -7.58 14.35 14.64
N GLU A 389 -7.92 14.32 15.92
CA GLU A 389 -8.10 13.07 16.66
C GLU A 389 -9.23 12.23 16.02
N ASN A 390 -8.99 10.93 15.85
CA ASN A 390 -9.92 9.98 15.23
C ASN A 390 -10.35 10.32 13.78
N ALA A 391 -9.61 11.18 13.08
CA ALA A 391 -9.91 11.48 11.68
C ALA A 391 -9.57 10.29 10.77
N LEU A 392 -10.46 10.02 9.82
CA LEU A 392 -10.23 9.03 8.77
C LEU A 392 -9.13 9.52 7.81
N ASN A 393 -8.05 8.77 7.69
CA ASN A 393 -6.92 9.05 6.80
C ASN A 393 -6.72 7.91 5.78
N GLY A 394 -5.88 8.15 4.77
CA GLY A 394 -5.72 7.21 3.67
C GLY A 394 -5.07 5.89 4.09
N ASP A 395 -4.32 5.85 5.20
CA ASP A 395 -3.80 4.63 5.80
C ASP A 395 -4.91 3.60 6.12
N LEU A 396 -5.98 4.04 6.79
CA LEU A 396 -7.12 3.19 7.14
C LEU A 396 -8.02 2.94 5.92
N ILE A 397 -8.18 3.93 5.03
CA ILE A 397 -8.98 3.78 3.81
C ILE A 397 -8.36 2.69 2.91
N ASN A 398 -7.07 2.78 2.61
CA ASN A 398 -6.37 1.83 1.76
C ASN A 398 -6.30 0.45 2.40
N ALA A 399 -6.05 0.38 3.71
CA ALA A 399 -6.10 -0.88 4.46
C ALA A 399 -7.48 -1.55 4.34
N THR A 400 -8.57 -0.79 4.52
CA THR A 400 -9.95 -1.28 4.45
C THR A 400 -10.32 -1.73 3.04
N ILE A 401 -10.01 -0.92 2.02
CA ILE A 401 -10.23 -1.29 0.61
C ILE A 401 -9.48 -2.59 0.29
N TYR A 402 -8.22 -2.72 0.69
CA TYR A 402 -7.46 -3.95 0.52
C TYR A 402 -8.14 -5.17 1.17
N ARG A 403 -8.70 -5.02 2.38
CA ARG A 403 -9.45 -6.11 3.05
C ARG A 403 -10.70 -6.50 2.30
N VAL A 404 -11.48 -5.52 1.83
CA VAL A 404 -12.69 -5.76 1.06
C VAL A 404 -12.36 -6.47 -0.25
N LEU A 405 -11.34 -6.00 -0.99
CA LEU A 405 -10.95 -6.58 -2.27
C LEU A 405 -10.30 -7.97 -2.15
N SER A 406 -9.55 -8.23 -1.07
CA SER A 406 -8.95 -9.55 -0.80
C SER A 406 -10.00 -10.60 -0.41
N GLN A 407 -11.18 -10.18 0.04
CA GLN A 407 -12.33 -11.06 0.25
C GLN A 407 -13.28 -11.17 -0.96
N ALA A 408 -13.00 -10.44 -2.04
CA ALA A 408 -13.83 -10.42 -3.24
C ALA A 408 -13.15 -11.13 -4.43
N PRO A 409 -13.84 -12.04 -5.15
CA PRO A 409 -13.30 -12.63 -6.37
C PRO A 409 -13.25 -11.59 -7.51
N ALA A 410 -12.31 -11.74 -8.45
CA ALA A 410 -12.23 -10.91 -9.65
C ALA A 410 -12.44 -11.79 -10.89
N PRO A 411 -13.71 -12.10 -11.22
CA PRO A 411 -14.03 -12.98 -12.33
C PRO A 411 -13.54 -12.43 -13.68
N LEU A 412 -13.41 -11.10 -13.80
CA LEU A 412 -12.92 -10.44 -15.02
C LEU A 412 -11.52 -10.91 -15.44
N TYR A 413 -10.64 -11.25 -14.48
CA TYR A 413 -9.26 -11.64 -14.75
C TYR A 413 -9.00 -13.13 -14.62
N GLN A 414 -10.01 -13.95 -14.30
CA GLN A 414 -9.83 -15.39 -14.17
C GLN A 414 -9.53 -16.03 -15.52
N VAL A 415 -8.59 -16.99 -15.51
CA VAL A 415 -8.18 -17.72 -16.73
C VAL A 415 -9.33 -18.58 -17.29
N SER A 416 -10.27 -19.00 -16.44
CA SER A 416 -11.43 -19.81 -16.83
C SER A 416 -12.60 -19.00 -17.41
N THR A 417 -12.56 -17.67 -17.37
CA THR A 417 -13.67 -16.82 -17.82
C THR A 417 -13.69 -16.73 -19.34
N SER A 418 -14.83 -17.04 -19.97
CA SER A 418 -15.00 -16.90 -21.42
C SER A 418 -15.13 -15.43 -21.84
N GLU A 419 -14.86 -15.12 -23.10
CA GLU A 419 -15.03 -13.76 -23.65
C GLU A 419 -16.47 -13.24 -23.51
N GLU A 420 -17.48 -14.11 -23.68
CA GLU A 420 -18.89 -13.73 -23.47
C GLU A 420 -19.18 -13.34 -22.02
N GLN A 421 -18.68 -14.12 -21.06
CA GLN A 421 -18.80 -13.81 -19.64
C GLN A 421 -18.06 -12.52 -19.29
N ARG A 422 -16.86 -12.33 -19.84
CA ARG A 422 -16.05 -11.12 -19.67
C ARG A 422 -16.79 -9.88 -20.13
N ASN A 423 -17.38 -9.95 -21.33
CA ASN A 423 -18.21 -8.88 -21.88
C ASN A 423 -19.48 -8.62 -21.06
N SER A 424 -20.07 -9.66 -20.48
CA SER A 424 -21.21 -9.48 -19.57
C SER A 424 -20.81 -8.74 -18.30
N ILE A 425 -19.70 -9.14 -17.67
CA ILE A 425 -19.19 -8.49 -16.45
C ILE A 425 -18.85 -7.03 -16.74
N LEU A 426 -18.22 -6.73 -17.87
CA LEU A 426 -17.91 -5.36 -18.27
C LEU A 426 -19.18 -4.51 -18.47
N ARG A 427 -20.26 -5.10 -19.00
CA ARG A 427 -21.56 -4.40 -19.08
C ARG A 427 -22.14 -4.12 -17.69
N ASP A 428 -22.07 -5.08 -16.78
CA ASP A 428 -22.57 -4.93 -15.41
C ASP A 428 -21.78 -3.85 -14.64
N ILE A 429 -20.46 -3.73 -14.89
CA ILE A 429 -19.60 -2.67 -14.33
C ILE A 429 -19.94 -1.30 -14.93
N ALA A 430 -20.18 -1.25 -16.25
CA ALA A 430 -20.54 -0.02 -16.94
C ALA A 430 -21.93 0.49 -16.56
N TYR A 431 -22.87 -0.42 -16.27
CA TYR A 431 -24.24 -0.11 -15.86
C TYR A 431 -24.34 0.06 -14.34
N ALA A 432 -23.87 1.20 -13.84
CA ALA A 432 -23.89 1.55 -12.41
C ALA A 432 -25.18 2.29 -11.98
N GLU A 433 -26.26 2.20 -12.77
CA GLU A 433 -27.49 2.96 -12.52
C GLU A 433 -28.10 2.64 -11.14
N GLY A 434 -28.48 3.69 -10.40
CA GLY A 434 -29.04 3.56 -9.05
C GLY A 434 -28.01 3.24 -7.96
N CYS A 435 -26.74 2.99 -8.31
CA CYS A 435 -25.63 2.95 -7.37
C CYS A 435 -24.90 4.31 -7.38
N TYR A 436 -24.63 4.97 -6.25
CA TYR A 436 -24.97 4.64 -4.86
C TYR A 436 -26.14 5.50 -4.36
N GLY A 437 -27.17 4.89 -3.79
CA GLY A 437 -28.43 5.56 -3.42
C GLY A 437 -28.48 6.22 -2.03
N GLY A 438 -27.42 6.10 -1.22
CA GLY A 438 -27.37 6.55 0.18
C GLY A 438 -26.54 7.82 0.43
N HIS A 439 -26.33 8.14 1.70
CA HIS A 439 -25.39 9.19 2.14
C HIS A 439 -23.93 8.73 2.02
N GLN A 440 -23.02 9.67 1.80
CA GLN A 440 -21.59 9.35 1.68
C GLN A 440 -21.05 8.49 2.83
N THR A 441 -20.19 7.53 2.52
CA THR A 441 -19.70 6.53 3.48
C THR A 441 -18.47 6.98 4.25
N LEU A 442 -17.81 8.08 3.88
CA LEU A 442 -16.63 8.61 4.59
C LEU A 442 -16.93 8.98 6.06
N GLN A 443 -18.16 9.34 6.38
CA GLN A 443 -18.61 9.67 7.74
C GLN A 443 -19.23 8.47 8.48
N ALA A 444 -19.31 7.30 7.85
CA ALA A 444 -19.90 6.12 8.46
C ALA A 444 -18.87 5.38 9.33
N GLU A 445 -18.67 5.82 10.57
CA GLU A 445 -17.65 5.30 11.50
C GLU A 445 -17.59 3.76 11.59
N LYS A 446 -18.76 3.09 11.57
CA LYS A 446 -18.83 1.61 11.64
C LYS A 446 -18.23 0.89 10.44
N LEU A 447 -18.13 1.56 9.28
CA LEU A 447 -17.47 1.00 8.10
C LEU A 447 -15.94 1.10 8.16
N TRP A 448 -15.42 1.94 9.07
CA TRP A 448 -14.00 2.23 9.26
C TRP A 448 -13.52 1.79 10.65
N SER A 449 -14.07 0.69 11.17
CA SER A 449 -13.62 0.14 12.46
C SER A 449 -12.24 -0.52 12.35
N ARG A 450 -11.70 -0.93 13.51
CA ARG A 450 -10.39 -1.56 13.66
C ARG A 450 -10.23 -2.79 12.76
N LEU A 451 -8.98 -3.12 12.41
CA LEU A 451 -8.61 -4.23 11.50
C LEU A 451 -7.57 -5.14 12.17
N ASP A 452 -7.70 -5.34 13.48
CA ASP A 452 -6.68 -5.94 14.34
C ASP A 452 -6.71 -7.47 14.31
N THR A 453 -7.87 -8.05 14.06
CA THR A 453 -8.07 -9.49 13.99
C THR A 453 -8.82 -9.89 12.73
N LEU A 454 -8.79 -11.19 12.40
CA LEU A 454 -9.59 -11.72 11.29
C LEU A 454 -11.11 -11.54 11.51
N GLU A 455 -11.57 -11.56 12.77
CA GLU A 455 -12.97 -11.33 13.11
C GLU A 455 -13.38 -9.88 12.82
N ASP A 456 -12.52 -8.91 13.19
CA ASP A 456 -12.74 -7.50 12.87
C ASP A 456 -12.80 -7.28 11.35
N ILE A 457 -11.85 -7.86 10.63
CA ILE A 457 -11.81 -7.82 9.16
C ILE A 457 -13.11 -8.39 8.58
N ASN A 458 -13.54 -9.57 9.03
CA ASN A 458 -14.77 -10.19 8.55
C ASN A 458 -16.01 -9.35 8.87
N THR A 459 -16.04 -8.68 10.02
CA THR A 459 -17.13 -7.78 10.40
C THR A 459 -17.17 -6.57 9.48
N VAL A 460 -16.05 -5.88 9.28
CA VAL A 460 -15.92 -4.70 8.40
C VAL A 460 -16.31 -5.06 6.98
N VAL A 461 -15.73 -6.11 6.41
CA VAL A 461 -16.02 -6.56 5.05
C VAL A 461 -17.51 -6.93 4.92
N GLY A 462 -18.07 -7.64 5.90
CA GLY A 462 -19.50 -7.95 5.93
C GLY A 462 -20.39 -6.71 5.90
N LEU A 463 -20.06 -5.69 6.70
CA LEU A 463 -20.78 -4.41 6.75
C LEU A 463 -20.69 -3.64 5.43
N TRP A 464 -19.50 -3.60 4.81
CA TRP A 464 -19.31 -2.99 3.49
C TRP A 464 -20.17 -3.65 2.43
N MET A 465 -20.10 -4.98 2.31
CA MET A 465 -20.87 -5.71 1.30
C MET A 465 -22.39 -5.49 1.48
N VAL A 466 -22.88 -5.56 2.73
CA VAL A 466 -24.31 -5.32 3.01
C VAL A 466 -24.70 -3.88 2.70
N THR A 467 -23.87 -2.90 3.06
CA THR A 467 -24.16 -1.47 2.79
C THR A 467 -24.25 -1.20 1.30
N LEU A 468 -23.28 -1.68 0.51
CA LEU A 468 -23.28 -1.50 -0.94
C LEU A 468 -24.49 -2.19 -1.60
N GLU A 469 -24.80 -3.44 -1.22
CA GLU A 469 -25.97 -4.16 -1.73
C GLU A 469 -27.28 -3.42 -1.43
N LYS A 470 -27.44 -2.90 -0.20
CA LYS A 470 -28.66 -2.20 0.24
C LYS A 470 -28.84 -0.84 -0.41
N GLN A 471 -27.76 -0.21 -0.86
CA GLN A 471 -27.75 1.13 -1.46
C GLN A 471 -27.70 1.09 -3.00
N GLY A 472 -28.24 0.03 -3.60
CA GLY A 472 -28.42 -0.08 -5.06
C GLY A 472 -27.25 -0.73 -5.80
N CYS A 473 -26.09 -0.96 -5.18
CA CYS A 473 -24.88 -1.44 -5.85
C CYS A 473 -24.78 -2.97 -6.01
N HIS A 474 -25.90 -3.70 -5.89
CA HIS A 474 -25.95 -5.16 -5.97
C HIS A 474 -25.36 -5.76 -7.27
N GLN A 475 -25.52 -5.08 -8.42
CA GLN A 475 -24.95 -5.53 -9.69
C GLN A 475 -23.41 -5.41 -9.69
N LEU A 476 -22.89 -4.28 -9.21
CA LEU A 476 -21.45 -4.05 -9.06
C LEU A 476 -20.82 -5.03 -8.05
N VAL A 477 -21.49 -5.30 -6.93
CA VAL A 477 -21.03 -6.31 -5.96
C VAL A 477 -20.97 -7.71 -6.60
N ARG A 478 -21.94 -8.05 -7.47
CA ARG A 478 -21.97 -9.32 -8.20
C ARG A 478 -20.88 -9.43 -9.27
N ALA A 479 -20.50 -8.31 -9.90
CA ALA A 479 -19.40 -8.23 -10.86
C ALA A 479 -18.02 -8.54 -10.21
N GLY A 480 -17.96 -8.59 -8.88
CA GLY A 480 -16.77 -8.94 -8.11
C GLY A 480 -15.92 -7.72 -7.80
N ALA A 481 -14.63 -7.93 -7.58
CA ALA A 481 -13.75 -6.92 -7.00
C ALA A 481 -13.67 -5.60 -7.79
N ASN A 482 -13.71 -5.63 -9.13
CA ASN A 482 -13.74 -4.41 -9.94
C ASN A 482 -15.00 -3.58 -9.67
N GLY A 483 -16.18 -4.23 -9.66
CA GLY A 483 -17.42 -3.55 -9.35
C GLY A 483 -17.49 -3.10 -7.89
N ILE A 484 -16.96 -3.89 -6.95
CA ILE A 484 -16.89 -3.49 -5.53
C ILE A 484 -16.02 -2.26 -5.34
N MET A 485 -14.84 -2.20 -5.97
CA MET A 485 -13.99 -1.01 -5.96
C MET A 485 -14.75 0.22 -6.47
N GLN A 486 -15.40 0.10 -7.64
CA GLN A 486 -16.19 1.18 -8.21
C GLN A 486 -17.34 1.59 -7.27
N ALA A 487 -18.07 0.63 -6.70
CA ALA A 487 -19.16 0.90 -5.76
C ALA A 487 -18.68 1.59 -4.48
N MET A 488 -17.52 1.21 -3.95
CA MET A 488 -16.90 1.89 -2.80
C MET A 488 -16.56 3.34 -3.14
N ILE A 489 -15.87 3.59 -4.26
CA ILE A 489 -15.51 4.94 -4.69
C ILE A 489 -16.76 5.80 -4.93
N LEU A 490 -17.79 5.25 -5.56
CA LEU A 490 -19.08 5.93 -5.72
C LEU A 490 -19.70 6.29 -4.36
N SER A 491 -19.63 5.38 -3.39
CA SER A 491 -20.17 5.60 -2.05
C SER A 491 -19.41 6.67 -1.25
N PHE A 492 -18.12 6.90 -1.51
CA PHE A 492 -17.32 7.88 -0.76
C PHE A 492 -17.80 9.32 -0.99
N GLY A 493 -18.18 9.65 -2.24
CA GLY A 493 -18.70 10.97 -2.59
C GLY A 493 -20.23 11.05 -2.73
N GLY A 494 -20.96 9.98 -2.39
CA GLY A 494 -22.39 9.89 -2.76
C GLY A 494 -22.59 10.12 -4.26
N LEU A 495 -21.68 9.62 -5.09
CA LEU A 495 -21.74 9.70 -6.54
C LEU A 495 -22.79 8.70 -7.02
N ARG A 496 -23.77 9.18 -7.78
CA ARG A 496 -24.89 8.36 -8.23
C ARG A 496 -25.16 8.54 -9.70
N PHE A 497 -25.31 7.44 -10.42
CA PHE A 497 -25.85 7.45 -11.77
C PHE A 497 -27.38 7.42 -11.73
N LYS A 498 -28.02 8.40 -12.36
CA LYS A 498 -29.46 8.40 -12.65
C LYS A 498 -29.69 8.49 -14.15
N ASN A 499 -30.26 7.45 -14.75
CA ASN A 499 -30.52 7.37 -16.19
C ASN A 499 -29.27 7.69 -17.04
N GLN A 500 -29.11 8.96 -17.42
CA GLN A 500 -28.12 9.46 -18.37
C GLN A 500 -27.06 10.39 -17.78
N HIS A 501 -27.07 10.65 -16.46
CA HIS A 501 -26.12 11.56 -15.84
C HIS A 501 -25.60 11.05 -14.48
N LEU A 502 -24.41 11.52 -14.13
CA LEU A 502 -23.76 11.34 -12.85
C LEU A 502 -24.05 12.55 -11.96
N GLU A 503 -24.51 12.30 -10.74
CA GLU A 503 -24.76 13.31 -9.70
C GLU A 503 -23.71 13.19 -8.60
N PHE A 504 -23.12 14.30 -8.16
CA PHE A 504 -22.30 14.38 -6.94
C PHE A 504 -23.12 14.95 -5.78
N THR A 505 -23.53 14.10 -4.83
CA THR A 505 -24.59 14.45 -3.85
C THR A 505 -24.11 14.71 -2.42
N THR A 506 -22.79 14.83 -2.19
CA THR A 506 -22.25 15.19 -0.86
C THR A 506 -22.76 16.56 -0.39
N HIS A 507 -22.97 16.72 0.92
CA HIS A 507 -23.37 18.00 1.49
C HIS A 507 -22.17 18.96 1.55
N PRO A 508 -22.31 20.25 1.20
CA PRO A 508 -21.22 21.22 1.26
C PRO A 508 -20.45 21.30 2.60
N ARG A 509 -21.14 21.14 3.73
CA ARG A 509 -20.55 21.15 5.08
C ARG A 509 -19.49 20.07 5.29
N ASP A 510 -19.58 18.99 4.51
CA ASP A 510 -18.68 17.85 4.65
C ASP A 510 -17.40 18.02 3.83
N LEU A 511 -17.32 19.01 2.93
CA LEU A 511 -16.17 19.26 2.04
C LEU A 511 -15.04 20.09 2.69
N HIS A 512 -14.72 19.81 3.95
CA HIS A 512 -13.71 20.55 4.73
C HIS A 512 -12.26 20.03 4.53
N ARG A 513 -12.06 19.11 3.58
CA ARG A 513 -10.78 18.48 3.23
C ARG A 513 -10.67 18.30 1.72
N ASP A 514 -9.43 18.25 1.23
CA ASP A 514 -9.18 18.00 -0.18
C ASP A 514 -9.43 16.52 -0.52
N TYR A 515 -10.23 16.29 -1.55
CA TYR A 515 -10.60 14.96 -2.06
C TYR A 515 -10.12 14.80 -3.50
N TYR A 516 -9.69 13.59 -3.85
CA TYR A 516 -9.26 13.26 -5.19
C TYR A 516 -9.83 11.90 -5.61
N PHE A 517 -10.72 11.92 -6.60
CA PHE A 517 -11.29 10.74 -7.24
C PHE A 517 -10.63 10.57 -8.61
N SER A 518 -9.97 9.45 -8.83
CA SER A 518 -9.25 9.16 -10.07
C SER A 518 -9.89 8.01 -10.84
N LEU A 519 -9.92 8.16 -12.16
CA LEU A 519 -10.33 7.10 -13.09
C LEU A 519 -11.75 6.55 -12.79
N LEU A 520 -12.68 7.45 -12.49
CA LEU A 520 -14.10 7.07 -12.39
C LEU A 520 -14.58 6.62 -13.77
N GLN A 521 -15.04 5.37 -13.84
CA GLN A 521 -15.64 4.83 -15.05
C GLN A 521 -17.06 5.37 -15.21
N VAL A 522 -17.27 6.17 -16.25
CA VAL A 522 -18.55 6.77 -16.60
C VAL A 522 -19.04 6.08 -17.87
N GLY A 523 -19.98 5.14 -17.69
CA GLY A 523 -20.63 4.45 -18.81
C GLY A 523 -21.94 5.14 -19.18
N ALA A 524 -21.98 5.82 -20.31
CA ALA A 524 -23.24 6.24 -20.91
C ALA A 524 -23.99 4.99 -21.41
N GLY A 525 -25.23 4.79 -20.94
CA GLY A 525 -26.14 3.82 -21.54
C GLY A 525 -26.26 4.07 -23.04
N GLY A 526 -25.83 3.10 -23.87
CA GLY A 526 -25.85 3.23 -25.32
C GLY A 526 -24.89 2.29 -26.03
N LEU A 527 -25.07 0.98 -25.89
CA LEU A 527 -24.35 -0.01 -26.67
C LEU A 527 -24.84 0.02 -28.13
N ARG A 528 -24.13 0.71 -29.03
CA ARG A 528 -24.10 0.31 -30.44
C ARG A 528 -22.92 -0.65 -30.63
N VAL A 529 -23.24 -1.93 -30.75
CA VAL A 529 -22.32 -2.95 -31.27
C VAL A 529 -22.06 -2.62 -32.75
N GLY A 530 -20.97 -1.90 -33.02
CA GLY A 530 -20.41 -1.76 -34.35
C GLY A 530 -19.32 -2.80 -34.56
N ALA A 531 -19.66 -3.88 -35.24
CA ALA A 531 -18.68 -4.81 -35.77
C ALA A 531 -17.75 -4.10 -36.77
N GLY A 532 -16.45 -4.38 -36.70
CA GLY A 532 -15.50 -4.06 -37.76
C GLY A 532 -14.32 -3.20 -37.30
N GLY A 533 -13.12 -3.79 -37.32
CA GLY A 533 -11.89 -3.03 -37.20
C GLY A 533 -10.72 -3.81 -36.62
N LEU A 534 -10.31 -4.87 -37.32
CA LEU A 534 -9.00 -5.49 -37.13
C LEU A 534 -7.92 -4.41 -37.29
N ARG A 535 -7.10 -4.14 -36.27
CA ARG A 535 -5.91 -3.28 -36.42
C ARG A 535 -4.68 -4.04 -35.94
N VAL A 536 -3.94 -4.53 -36.93
CA VAL A 536 -2.62 -5.15 -36.86
C VAL A 536 -1.65 -4.16 -36.19
N VAL A 537 -1.03 -4.56 -35.09
CA VAL A 537 0.15 -3.87 -34.55
C VAL A 537 1.38 -4.57 -35.11
N LEU A 538 2.15 -3.84 -35.90
CA LEU A 538 3.44 -4.26 -36.43
C LEU A 538 4.46 -4.34 -35.29
N GLU A 539 5.04 -5.52 -35.10
CA GLU A 539 6.28 -5.70 -34.34
C GLU A 539 7.43 -5.02 -35.08
N THR A 540 8.19 -4.18 -34.39
CA THR A 540 9.57 -3.87 -34.78
C THR A 540 10.50 -4.48 -33.74
N THR A 541 11.08 -5.61 -34.13
CA THR A 541 12.27 -6.20 -33.56
C THR A 541 13.46 -5.24 -33.66
N THR A 542 14.14 -4.96 -32.56
CA THR A 542 15.59 -4.73 -32.58
C THR A 542 16.27 -5.41 -31.39
N SER A 543 17.33 -6.10 -31.75
CA SER A 543 18.18 -7.01 -31.00
C SER A 543 19.26 -6.31 -30.19
N GLY A 544 19.60 -6.90 -29.04
CA GLY A 544 20.99 -7.17 -28.62
C GLY A 544 21.74 -6.10 -27.82
N GLY A 545 22.33 -6.53 -26.69
CA GLY A 545 23.53 -5.90 -26.12
C GLY A 545 23.62 -5.88 -24.59
N CYS A 546 24.25 -6.91 -23.99
CA CYS A 546 24.73 -6.92 -22.61
C CYS A 546 25.93 -5.98 -22.41
N TRP A 547 26.01 -5.23 -21.29
CA TRP A 547 27.27 -4.84 -20.64
C TRP A 547 27.08 -4.70 -19.12
N GLY A 548 28.04 -5.25 -18.35
CA GLY A 548 28.12 -5.19 -16.88
C GLY A 548 28.81 -3.91 -16.37
N PRO A 549 28.98 -3.77 -15.04
CA PRO A 549 29.30 -2.49 -14.40
C PRO A 549 30.80 -2.31 -14.14
N GLU A 550 31.34 -1.13 -14.45
CA GLU A 550 32.59 -0.62 -13.86
C GLU A 550 32.40 0.82 -13.39
N GLY A 551 32.98 1.10 -12.21
CA GLY A 551 32.86 2.37 -11.50
C GLY A 551 33.72 3.49 -12.07
N GLY A 552 33.26 4.72 -11.86
CA GLY A 552 34.03 5.93 -12.13
C GLY A 552 33.22 7.17 -11.78
N ALA A 553 33.62 7.89 -10.72
CA ALA A 553 33.05 9.19 -10.38
C ALA A 553 33.42 10.22 -11.46
N GLY A 554 32.48 10.54 -12.35
CA GLY A 554 32.63 11.56 -13.38
C GLY A 554 32.21 12.95 -12.88
N ARG A 555 33.12 13.93 -12.97
CA ARG A 555 32.85 15.36 -12.75
C ARG A 555 32.60 16.01 -14.12
N LEU A 556 31.35 16.35 -14.44
CA LEU A 556 30.99 17.03 -15.69
C LEU A 556 30.88 18.55 -15.45
N LEU A 557 31.69 19.34 -16.13
CA LEU A 557 31.57 20.80 -16.22
C LEU A 557 31.08 21.12 -17.64
N LEU A 558 29.83 21.58 -17.77
CA LEU A 558 29.26 22.06 -19.03
C LEU A 558 29.17 23.58 -18.97
N GLN A 559 29.78 24.25 -19.95
CA GLN A 559 29.61 25.68 -20.22
C GLN A 559 29.11 25.82 -21.66
N VAL A 560 27.84 26.19 -21.88
CA VAL A 560 27.31 26.49 -23.22
C VAL A 560 26.22 27.57 -23.15
N GLY A 561 26.22 28.45 -24.16
CA GLY A 561 25.46 29.69 -24.26
C GLY A 561 24.03 29.61 -24.79
N ALA A 562 23.47 30.80 -24.99
CA ALA A 562 22.05 31.12 -25.12
C ALA A 562 21.28 30.33 -26.21
N GLY A 563 20.53 29.33 -25.76
CA GLY A 563 19.51 28.62 -26.52
C GLY A 563 18.87 27.56 -25.60
N GLY A 564 17.62 27.76 -25.22
CA GLY A 564 16.97 27.03 -24.11
C GLY A 564 17.06 25.51 -24.21
N LEU A 565 17.77 24.90 -23.26
CA LEU A 565 17.94 23.46 -23.13
C LEU A 565 17.04 22.93 -21.99
N ARG A 566 16.37 21.80 -22.21
CA ARG A 566 15.67 21.02 -21.17
C ARG A 566 16.65 19.99 -20.62
N VAL A 567 17.03 20.10 -19.36
CA VAL A 567 17.99 19.19 -18.72
C VAL A 567 17.24 18.28 -17.74
N VAL A 568 17.35 16.97 -17.97
CA VAL A 568 16.83 15.91 -17.09
C VAL A 568 18.04 15.17 -16.51
N LEU A 569 18.21 15.18 -15.19
CA LEU A 569 19.33 14.53 -14.50
C LEU A 569 18.88 13.21 -13.87
N GLY A 570 19.65 12.14 -14.08
CA GLY A 570 19.50 10.84 -13.41
C GLY A 570 20.77 10.47 -12.63
N ASP A 571 20.57 9.90 -11.44
CA ASP A 571 21.48 9.32 -10.44
C ASP A 571 22.62 10.17 -9.81
N TYR A 572 22.55 10.27 -8.47
CA TYR A 572 23.54 10.73 -7.47
C TYR A 572 24.40 11.98 -7.81
N PHE A 573 23.78 13.17 -7.69
CA PHE A 573 24.51 14.46 -7.68
C PHE A 573 24.47 15.13 -6.30
N ARG A 574 25.65 15.54 -5.79
CA ARG A 574 25.79 16.20 -4.47
C ARG A 574 25.50 17.71 -4.51
N TRP A 575 25.53 18.32 -5.70
CA TRP A 575 25.32 19.74 -5.97
C TRP A 575 24.69 19.92 -7.37
N VAL A 576 23.73 20.83 -7.52
CA VAL A 576 23.19 21.25 -8.83
C VAL A 576 23.20 22.78 -8.90
N LEU A 577 23.79 23.33 -9.96
CA LEU A 577 23.85 24.77 -10.25
C LEU A 577 23.25 24.99 -11.65
N GLY A 578 22.11 25.68 -11.71
CA GLY A 578 21.48 26.06 -12.96
C GLY A 578 21.39 27.59 -13.07
N ALA A 579 21.91 28.15 -14.15
CA ALA A 579 21.71 29.54 -14.52
C ALA A 579 21.05 29.56 -15.89
N TRP A 580 19.80 30.04 -15.94
CA TRP A 580 18.95 30.19 -17.13
C TRP A 580 18.46 28.86 -17.76
N GLY A 581 17.15 28.60 -17.67
CA GLY A 581 16.49 27.45 -18.33
C GLY A 581 15.50 26.67 -17.47
N TRP A 582 14.96 25.58 -18.01
CA TRP A 582 14.07 24.64 -17.29
C TRP A 582 14.93 23.53 -16.66
N VAL A 583 14.88 23.42 -15.33
CA VAL A 583 15.56 22.36 -14.60
C VAL A 583 14.50 21.49 -13.93
N VAL A 584 14.42 20.22 -14.35
CA VAL A 584 13.55 19.22 -13.72
C VAL A 584 14.42 18.30 -12.88
N LEU A 585 14.21 18.31 -11.55
CA LEU A 585 14.89 17.43 -10.62
C LEU A 585 13.95 16.25 -10.31
N GLY A 586 14.42 15.02 -10.52
CA GLY A 586 13.67 13.79 -10.17
C GLY A 586 13.71 13.45 -8.67
N ASP A 587 13.14 12.29 -8.33
CA ASP A 587 12.77 11.86 -6.97
C ASP A 587 13.94 11.51 -6.02
N TYR A 588 14.81 12.48 -5.65
CA TYR A 588 16.02 12.20 -4.84
C TYR A 588 16.40 13.29 -3.81
N TYR A 589 17.33 12.95 -2.89
CA TYR A 589 17.81 13.80 -1.79
C TYR A 589 18.87 14.83 -2.23
N PHE A 590 18.54 16.14 -2.20
CA PHE A 590 19.45 17.24 -2.55
C PHE A 590 19.81 18.09 -1.32
N ARG A 591 21.12 18.32 -1.09
CA ARG A 591 21.61 19.06 0.09
C ARG A 591 21.62 20.59 -0.10
N TRP A 592 21.80 21.07 -1.33
CA TRP A 592 21.75 22.49 -1.73
C TRP A 592 21.29 22.61 -3.19
N VAL A 593 20.26 23.42 -3.46
CA VAL A 593 19.79 23.76 -4.81
C VAL A 593 19.84 25.29 -4.95
N LEU A 594 20.58 25.79 -5.94
CA LEU A 594 20.75 27.21 -6.23
C LEU A 594 20.34 27.47 -7.68
N GLY A 595 19.23 28.18 -7.86
CA GLY A 595 18.74 28.64 -9.16
C GLY A 595 18.77 30.16 -9.23
N ALA A 596 19.40 30.71 -10.26
CA ALA A 596 19.33 32.13 -10.58
C ALA A 596 18.55 32.29 -11.89
N TRP A 597 17.31 32.80 -11.77
CA TRP A 597 16.41 33.19 -12.86
C TRP A 597 15.89 32.01 -13.72
N GLY A 598 14.65 31.55 -13.43
CA GLY A 598 13.96 30.48 -14.16
C GLY A 598 12.89 29.73 -13.32
N TRP A 599 12.17 28.80 -13.95
CA TRP A 599 11.22 27.89 -13.26
C TRP A 599 11.97 26.65 -12.75
N VAL A 600 11.79 26.33 -11.46
CA VAL A 600 12.35 25.11 -10.84
C VAL A 600 11.18 24.26 -10.34
N VAL A 601 11.05 23.05 -10.88
CA VAL A 601 10.03 22.07 -10.44
C VAL A 601 10.72 21.10 -9.48
N LEU A 602 10.22 21.01 -8.25
CA LEU A 602 10.72 20.14 -7.18
C LEU A 602 9.70 19.02 -6.94
N GLY A 603 10.17 17.77 -6.82
CA GLY A 603 9.35 16.62 -6.37
C GLY A 603 9.24 16.51 -4.85
N ASP A 604 8.53 15.49 -4.35
CA ASP A 604 7.92 15.42 -3.00
C ASP A 604 8.84 14.99 -1.83
N TYR A 605 10.06 15.56 -1.68
CA TYR A 605 10.94 15.25 -0.53
C TYR A 605 11.77 16.40 0.06
N TYR A 606 12.27 16.20 1.30
CA TYR A 606 12.95 17.17 2.18
C TYR A 606 14.16 17.90 1.56
N PHE A 607 14.03 19.21 1.34
CA PHE A 607 15.14 20.13 1.04
C PHE A 607 15.57 20.88 2.32
N ARG A 608 16.87 20.91 2.64
CA ARG A 608 17.34 21.54 3.88
C ARG A 608 17.36 23.07 3.84
N TRP A 609 17.63 23.64 2.66
CA TRP A 609 17.59 25.08 2.36
C TRP A 609 17.36 25.27 0.85
N VAL A 610 16.32 26.03 0.46
CA VAL A 610 16.08 26.48 -0.92
C VAL A 610 16.16 28.00 -0.93
N LEU A 611 17.10 28.57 -1.69
CA LEU A 611 17.27 30.01 -1.84
C LEU A 611 16.96 30.39 -3.29
N GLY A 612 15.73 30.86 -3.53
CA GLY A 612 15.33 31.45 -4.80
C GLY A 612 15.46 32.97 -4.73
N ALA A 613 16.35 33.55 -5.53
CA ALA A 613 16.39 34.99 -5.74
C ALA A 613 15.49 35.31 -6.95
N TRP A 614 14.25 35.71 -6.67
CA TRP A 614 13.26 36.21 -7.64
C TRP A 614 12.72 35.15 -8.63
N GLY A 615 11.72 34.37 -8.19
CA GLY A 615 10.94 33.43 -9.00
C GLY A 615 9.97 32.59 -8.15
N TRP A 616 8.87 32.09 -8.74
CA TRP A 616 7.89 31.21 -8.08
C TRP A 616 8.41 29.76 -8.03
N VAL A 617 8.28 29.10 -6.88
CA VAL A 617 8.51 27.65 -6.71
C VAL A 617 7.15 26.97 -6.78
N VAL A 618 6.96 26.07 -7.76
CA VAL A 618 5.73 25.28 -7.89
C VAL A 618 6.01 23.88 -7.36
N LEU A 619 5.34 23.51 -6.26
CA LEU A 619 5.22 22.13 -5.80
C LEU A 619 4.15 21.48 -6.67
N GLY A 620 4.53 20.53 -7.52
CA GLY A 620 3.61 19.90 -8.45
C GLY A 620 3.54 18.40 -8.19
N ASP A 621 2.39 17.93 -7.73
CA ASP A 621 2.08 16.51 -7.64
C ASP A 621 1.97 15.93 -9.07
N TYR A 622 3.05 15.36 -9.58
CA TYR A 622 3.02 14.60 -10.83
C TYR A 622 2.80 13.11 -10.51
N TYR A 623 1.55 12.73 -10.24
CA TYR A 623 1.18 11.32 -10.31
C TYR A 623 1.01 10.90 -11.77
N PHE A 624 2.11 10.55 -12.45
CA PHE A 624 2.03 9.76 -13.68
C PHE A 624 1.63 8.34 -13.32
N ARG A 625 0.34 8.06 -13.35
CA ARG A 625 -0.20 6.70 -13.30
C ARG A 625 -1.25 6.54 -14.37
N ARG A 626 -0.86 6.05 -15.54
CA ARG A 626 -1.79 5.58 -16.57
C ARG A 626 -1.06 4.75 -17.62
N VAL A 627 -1.23 3.44 -17.54
CA VAL A 627 -1.43 2.61 -18.73
C VAL A 627 -2.61 1.71 -18.38
N SER A 628 -3.75 1.90 -19.02
CA SER A 628 -4.86 0.94 -18.97
C SER A 628 -5.58 0.90 -20.31
N TYR A 629 -5.96 -0.31 -20.70
CA TYR A 629 -6.51 -0.66 -22.00
C TYR A 629 -8.03 -0.79 -21.89
N GLY A 630 -8.80 0.18 -22.39
CA GLY A 630 -10.25 0.08 -22.49
C GLY A 630 -10.89 1.24 -23.25
N ASN A 631 -12.05 1.05 -23.88
CA ASN A 631 -12.81 2.08 -24.60
C ASN A 631 -13.75 2.92 -23.68
N ALA A 632 -13.57 2.86 -22.36
CA ALA A 632 -14.42 3.54 -21.39
C ALA A 632 -13.93 4.98 -21.11
N THR A 633 -14.87 5.87 -20.80
CA THR A 633 -14.58 7.25 -20.39
C THR A 633 -14.14 7.29 -18.93
N HIS A 634 -13.06 8.01 -18.68
CA HIS A 634 -12.44 8.16 -17.37
C HIS A 634 -12.50 9.62 -16.92
N LEU A 635 -13.22 9.83 -15.82
CA LEU A 635 -13.39 11.13 -15.20
C LEU A 635 -12.50 11.26 -13.96
N ASN A 636 -11.85 12.41 -13.81
CA ASN A 636 -11.18 12.82 -12.60
C ASN A 636 -11.99 13.93 -11.92
N LEU A 637 -12.35 13.73 -10.66
CA LEU A 637 -13.01 14.73 -9.83
C LEU A 637 -12.11 15.04 -8.65
N SER A 638 -11.94 16.32 -8.33
CA SER A 638 -11.22 16.71 -7.12
C SER A 638 -11.92 17.85 -6.41
N VAL A 639 -11.93 17.82 -5.10
CA VAL A 639 -12.40 18.91 -4.24
C VAL A 639 -11.17 19.51 -3.59
N SER A 640 -11.04 20.84 -3.64
CA SER A 640 -9.97 21.57 -2.97
C SER A 640 -10.56 22.65 -2.06
N VAL A 641 -10.09 22.74 -0.83
CA VAL A 641 -10.42 23.83 0.09
C VAL A 641 -9.39 24.94 -0.06
N GLN A 642 -9.85 26.11 -0.51
CA GLN A 642 -8.97 27.25 -0.75
C GLN A 642 -8.43 27.82 0.57
N GLU A 643 -7.17 28.27 0.56
CA GLU A 643 -6.51 28.80 1.75
C GLU A 643 -6.93 30.22 2.11
N GLU A 644 -7.33 31.01 1.09
CA GLU A 644 -7.64 32.43 1.25
C GLU A 644 -9.01 32.67 1.89
N ASP A 645 -10.02 31.88 1.49
CA ASP A 645 -11.41 32.10 1.89
C ASP A 645 -12.08 30.88 2.53
N TYR A 646 -11.35 29.78 2.72
CA TYR A 646 -11.84 28.54 3.33
C TYR A 646 -13.08 27.93 2.64
N LYS A 647 -13.30 28.26 1.37
CA LYS A 647 -14.38 27.68 0.57
C LYS A 647 -13.89 26.46 -0.19
N ALA A 648 -14.76 25.46 -0.29
CA ALA A 648 -14.54 24.30 -1.12
C ALA A 648 -14.86 24.63 -2.60
N VAL A 649 -14.04 24.10 -3.50
CA VAL A 649 -14.21 24.22 -4.95
C VAL A 649 -14.03 22.86 -5.60
N ILE A 650 -14.88 22.55 -6.59
CA ILE A 650 -14.85 21.28 -7.31
C ILE A 650 -14.11 21.49 -8.63
N HIS A 651 -13.24 20.55 -8.98
CA HIS A 651 -12.59 20.48 -10.28
C HIS A 651 -12.94 19.17 -10.98
N ALA A 652 -13.26 19.25 -12.26
CA ALA A 652 -13.55 18.09 -13.10
C ALA A 652 -12.65 18.10 -14.35
N ALA A 653 -12.12 16.94 -14.73
CA ALA A 653 -11.31 16.76 -15.94
C ALA A 653 -11.56 15.39 -16.57
N LEU A 654 -11.52 15.32 -17.90
CA LEU A 654 -11.58 14.08 -18.65
C LEU A 654 -10.19 13.60 -19.01
N ASP A 655 -9.79 12.43 -18.53
CA ASP A 655 -8.50 11.85 -18.94
C ASP A 655 -8.58 11.18 -20.31
N ARG A 656 -9.61 10.36 -20.49
CA ARG A 656 -9.91 9.64 -21.71
C ARG A 656 -11.40 9.68 -21.91
N SER A 657 -11.83 9.94 -23.15
CA SER A 657 -13.25 10.02 -23.46
C SER A 657 -13.58 9.38 -24.80
N ASP A 658 -14.73 8.72 -24.87
CA ASP A 658 -15.32 8.21 -26.10
C ASP A 658 -16.17 9.26 -26.84
N ARG A 659 -16.64 10.27 -26.09
CA ARG A 659 -17.58 11.33 -26.54
C ARG A 659 -17.28 12.64 -25.81
N ASN A 660 -18.01 13.71 -26.14
CA ASN A 660 -17.94 14.95 -25.36
C ASN A 660 -18.84 14.80 -24.13
N TYR A 661 -18.35 15.25 -22.97
CA TYR A 661 -19.13 15.31 -21.73
C TYR A 661 -19.30 16.75 -21.29
N TYR A 662 -20.41 17.04 -20.65
CA TYR A 662 -20.79 18.35 -20.17
C TYR A 662 -21.09 18.28 -18.68
N ALA A 663 -20.78 19.35 -17.97
CA ALA A 663 -21.01 19.48 -16.55
C ALA A 663 -21.74 20.78 -16.19
N CYS A 664 -22.53 20.75 -15.12
CA CYS A 664 -23.08 21.94 -14.49
C CYS A 664 -23.05 21.81 -12.97
N ASP A 665 -22.97 22.95 -12.29
CA ASP A 665 -22.98 23.03 -10.84
C ASP A 665 -24.41 22.95 -10.26
N ALA A 666 -24.55 23.13 -8.95
CA ALA A 666 -25.82 22.89 -8.26
C ALA A 666 -26.97 23.73 -8.83
N GLY A 667 -28.10 23.07 -9.11
CA GLY A 667 -29.28 23.67 -9.73
C GLY A 667 -29.20 23.85 -11.25
N CYS A 668 -28.03 23.66 -11.87
CA CYS A 668 -27.83 23.68 -13.33
C CYS A 668 -28.40 24.93 -14.04
N LEU A 669 -28.34 26.11 -13.39
CA LEU A 669 -28.91 27.34 -13.96
C LEU A 669 -28.04 27.92 -15.08
N ASP A 670 -26.73 27.73 -14.97
CA ASP A 670 -25.75 28.20 -15.94
C ASP A 670 -25.66 27.23 -17.14
N PRO A 671 -25.29 27.71 -18.35
CA PRO A 671 -25.13 26.83 -19.50
C PRO A 671 -24.14 25.67 -19.23
N PRO A 672 -24.42 24.44 -19.71
CA PRO A 672 -23.52 23.31 -19.51
C PRO A 672 -22.12 23.58 -20.05
N VAL A 673 -21.10 23.31 -19.22
CA VAL A 673 -19.69 23.50 -19.58
C VAL A 673 -19.13 22.18 -20.13
N GLU A 674 -18.56 22.22 -21.33
CA GLU A 674 -17.95 21.04 -21.95
C GLU A 674 -16.63 20.67 -21.28
N LEU A 675 -16.52 19.46 -20.74
CA LEU A 675 -15.34 18.94 -20.04
C LEU A 675 -14.17 18.67 -21.00
N LYS A 676 -12.95 18.97 -20.53
CA LYS A 676 -11.69 18.83 -21.27
C LYS A 676 -10.65 18.08 -20.43
N PRO A 677 -9.49 17.71 -21.01
CA PRO A 677 -8.36 17.19 -20.24
C PRO A 677 -7.81 18.17 -19.20
N GLU A 678 -7.96 19.47 -19.47
CA GLU A 678 -7.66 20.52 -18.51
C GLU A 678 -8.72 20.59 -17.41
N ARG A 679 -8.28 20.83 -16.16
CA ARG A 679 -9.18 20.91 -15.00
C ARG A 679 -10.12 22.11 -15.14
N GLN A 680 -11.42 21.83 -15.04
CA GLN A 680 -12.47 22.83 -15.04
C GLN A 680 -13.05 23.00 -13.65
N THR A 681 -13.25 24.26 -13.27
CA THR A 681 -13.58 24.67 -11.92
C THR A 681 -15.06 25.00 -11.79
N PHE A 682 -15.71 24.42 -10.78
CA PHE A 682 -17.12 24.62 -10.45
C PHE A 682 -17.25 25.08 -8.99
N PRO A 683 -17.94 26.21 -8.73
CA PRO A 683 -18.16 26.68 -7.37
C PRO A 683 -19.12 25.76 -6.61
N VAL A 684 -18.86 25.54 -5.33
CA VAL A 684 -19.80 24.80 -4.46
C VAL A 684 -20.95 25.72 -4.08
N LYS A 685 -22.16 25.37 -4.51
CA LYS A 685 -23.41 26.08 -4.24
C LYS A 685 -24.28 25.27 -3.25
N LEU A 686 -25.01 25.96 -2.38
CA LEU A 686 -26.00 25.40 -1.47
C LEU A 686 -27.40 25.78 -1.97
N THR A 687 -28.28 24.78 -2.12
CA THR A 687 -29.61 24.93 -2.70
C THR A 687 -30.72 24.55 -1.71
N SER A 688 -31.90 25.15 -1.86
CA SER A 688 -33.11 24.80 -1.10
C SER A 688 -34.26 24.46 -2.08
N PRO A 689 -34.79 23.23 -2.10
CA PRO A 689 -34.28 22.03 -1.42
C PRO A 689 -32.88 21.62 -1.92
N LEU A 690 -32.18 20.78 -1.15
CA LEU A 690 -30.84 20.31 -1.49
C LEU A 690 -30.83 19.51 -2.80
N THR A 691 -29.95 19.92 -3.73
CA THR A 691 -29.68 19.26 -5.01
C THR A 691 -28.26 18.70 -5.04
N ALA A 692 -27.89 17.94 -6.08
CA ALA A 692 -26.49 17.56 -6.31
C ALA A 692 -25.61 18.81 -6.52
N LEU A 693 -24.34 18.71 -6.14
CA LEU A 693 -23.32 19.74 -6.29
C LEU A 693 -22.79 19.85 -7.72
N LEU A 694 -22.75 18.73 -8.43
CA LEU A 694 -22.25 18.63 -9.78
C LEU A 694 -23.07 17.57 -10.54
N TYR A 695 -23.45 17.89 -11.77
CA TYR A 695 -24.07 16.99 -12.72
C TYR A 695 -23.13 16.80 -13.91
N ILE A 696 -22.94 15.57 -14.39
CA ILE A 696 -22.12 15.26 -15.56
C ILE A 696 -22.86 14.31 -16.49
N THR A 697 -22.92 14.64 -17.79
CA THR A 697 -23.53 13.77 -18.81
C THR A 697 -22.85 13.93 -20.17
N SER A 698 -22.96 12.91 -21.03
CA SER A 698 -22.61 13.03 -22.44
C SER A 698 -23.72 13.67 -23.29
N ASP A 699 -24.95 13.74 -22.78
CA ASP A 699 -26.11 14.29 -23.51
C ASP A 699 -26.36 15.75 -23.09
N ARG A 700 -25.93 16.66 -23.95
CA ARG A 700 -26.12 18.10 -23.72
C ARG A 700 -27.60 18.50 -23.68
N ALA A 701 -28.43 17.90 -24.54
CA ALA A 701 -29.85 18.24 -24.60
C ALA A 701 -30.55 17.80 -23.31
N HIS A 702 -30.24 16.60 -22.83
CA HIS A 702 -30.70 16.11 -21.53
C HIS A 702 -30.30 17.04 -20.38
N MET A 703 -29.08 17.60 -20.39
CA MET A 703 -28.65 18.58 -19.37
C MET A 703 -29.45 19.89 -19.44
N GLU A 704 -29.73 20.39 -20.65
CA GLU A 704 -30.55 21.59 -20.85
C GLU A 704 -32.01 21.36 -20.43
N GLU A 705 -32.55 20.17 -20.61
CA GLU A 705 -33.87 19.77 -20.08
C GLU A 705 -33.85 19.67 -18.55
N LEU A 706 -32.79 19.10 -17.96
CA LEU A 706 -32.64 18.92 -16.52
C LEU A 706 -32.81 20.25 -15.76
N LYS A 707 -32.26 21.34 -16.31
CA LYS A 707 -32.40 22.71 -15.80
C LYS A 707 -33.86 23.13 -15.56
N HIS A 708 -34.79 22.70 -16.42
CA HIS A 708 -36.21 23.04 -16.27
C HIS A 708 -36.95 22.14 -15.28
N THR A 709 -36.37 20.99 -14.93
CA THR A 709 -36.96 20.01 -13.99
C THR A 709 -36.46 20.15 -12.56
N ILE A 710 -35.27 20.73 -12.36
CA ILE A 710 -34.70 20.96 -11.03
C ILE A 710 -35.39 22.17 -10.39
N HIS A 711 -36.37 21.90 -9.54
CA HIS A 711 -37.06 22.93 -8.77
C HIS A 711 -36.20 23.39 -7.58
N VAL A 712 -35.63 24.57 -7.68
CA VAL A 712 -34.88 25.21 -6.60
C VAL A 712 -35.46 26.59 -6.33
N SER A 713 -35.77 26.89 -5.06
CA SER A 713 -36.28 28.21 -4.66
C SER A 713 -35.15 29.18 -4.35
N GLU A 714 -34.05 28.69 -3.77
CA GLU A 714 -32.92 29.50 -3.33
C GLU A 714 -31.59 28.82 -3.68
N ILE A 715 -30.65 29.62 -4.20
CA ILE A 715 -29.29 29.18 -4.53
C ILE A 715 -28.33 30.23 -3.99
N ALA A 716 -27.41 29.81 -3.13
CA ALA A 716 -26.33 30.65 -2.62
C ALA A 716 -25.00 29.93 -2.79
N LEU A 717 -23.90 30.68 -2.83
CA LEU A 717 -22.58 30.07 -2.65
C LEU A 717 -22.51 29.43 -1.27
N ALA A 718 -21.91 28.24 -1.18
CA ALA A 718 -21.75 27.57 0.09
C ALA A 718 -20.90 28.45 1.03
N PRO A 719 -21.27 28.52 2.33
CA PRO A 719 -20.51 29.30 3.29
C PRO A 719 -19.09 28.71 3.45
N ALA A 720 -18.14 29.58 3.76
CA ALA A 720 -16.79 29.17 4.13
C ALA A 720 -16.82 28.26 5.37
N HIS A 721 -15.92 27.28 5.42
CA HIS A 721 -15.77 26.44 6.60
C HIS A 721 -15.20 27.24 7.77
N GLU A 722 -15.58 26.84 8.99
CA GLU A 722 -15.06 27.48 10.20
C GLU A 722 -13.55 27.24 10.33
N HIS A 723 -12.79 28.32 10.53
CA HIS A 723 -11.33 28.28 10.62
C HIS A 723 -10.80 27.21 11.58
N HIS A 724 -11.46 27.03 12.72
CA HIS A 724 -11.02 26.08 13.73
C HIS A 724 -11.16 24.61 13.29
N VAL A 725 -12.11 24.30 12.40
CA VAL A 725 -12.27 22.95 11.81
C VAL A 725 -11.09 22.68 10.89
N ILE A 726 -10.81 23.57 9.95
CA ILE A 726 -9.67 23.44 9.02
C ILE A 726 -8.35 23.38 9.81
N ALA A 727 -8.18 24.25 10.81
CA ALA A 727 -6.99 24.28 11.65
C ALA A 727 -6.79 22.95 12.41
N MET A 728 -7.88 22.37 12.94
CA MET A 728 -7.83 21.06 13.59
C MET A 728 -7.38 19.97 12.63
N HIS A 729 -7.89 19.95 11.39
CA HIS A 729 -7.49 18.95 10.41
C HIS A 729 -6.04 19.14 9.92
N ARG A 730 -5.57 20.38 9.68
CA ARG A 730 -4.21 20.65 9.17
C ARG A 730 -3.11 20.59 10.23
N HIS A 731 -3.40 21.05 11.44
CA HIS A 731 -2.41 21.24 12.51
C HIS A 731 -2.64 20.36 13.74
N GLY A 732 -3.79 19.70 13.87
CA GLY A 732 -4.14 18.85 15.02
C GLY A 732 -4.67 19.63 16.22
N HIS A 733 -4.81 20.95 16.10
CA HIS A 733 -5.36 21.80 17.15
C HIS A 733 -6.09 23.02 16.56
N LYS A 734 -7.03 23.57 17.32
CA LYS A 734 -7.94 24.65 16.87
C LYS A 734 -7.23 25.96 16.46
N TRP A 735 -5.99 26.16 16.88
CA TRP A 735 -5.28 27.45 16.77
C TRP A 735 -4.46 27.65 15.50
N GLY A 736 -4.34 26.66 14.60
CA GLY A 736 -3.73 26.82 13.27
C GLY A 736 -2.22 27.15 13.24
N GLY A 737 -1.60 27.45 14.39
CA GLY A 737 -0.18 27.71 14.58
C GLY A 737 0.19 27.81 16.07
N LEU A 738 1.46 28.15 16.35
CA LEU A 738 1.92 28.45 17.71
C LEU A 738 1.12 29.64 18.28
N PRO A 739 0.63 29.59 19.53
CA PRO A 739 -0.22 30.63 20.11
C PRO A 739 0.39 32.04 19.96
N THR A 740 -0.42 33.08 19.79
CA THR A 740 0.06 34.47 19.77
C THR A 740 0.86 34.82 21.03
N VAL A 741 0.51 34.23 22.17
CA VAL A 741 1.25 34.32 23.44
C VAL A 741 2.71 33.85 23.28
N PHE A 742 2.95 32.78 22.52
CA PHE A 742 4.31 32.29 22.24
C PHE A 742 5.14 33.31 21.44
N TRP A 743 4.54 33.98 20.46
CA TRP A 743 5.23 35.04 19.72
C TRP A 743 5.43 36.29 20.57
N LEU A 744 4.44 36.65 21.39
CA LEU A 744 4.55 37.76 22.34
C LEU A 744 5.66 37.52 23.37
N THR A 745 5.84 36.30 23.87
CA THR A 745 6.94 35.98 24.80
C THR A 745 8.29 36.09 24.10
N ILE A 746 8.42 35.60 22.86
CA ILE A 746 9.66 35.76 22.07
C ILE A 746 9.98 37.24 21.85
N VAL A 747 9.00 38.05 21.42
CA VAL A 747 9.19 39.49 21.21
C VAL A 747 9.56 40.19 22.52
N ALA A 748 8.91 39.86 23.63
CA ALA A 748 9.26 40.39 24.94
C ALA A 748 10.70 40.05 25.34
N LEU A 749 11.14 38.81 25.10
CA LEU A 749 12.51 38.35 25.38
C LEU A 749 13.54 39.11 24.53
N ILE A 750 13.22 39.33 23.25
CA ILE A 750 14.03 40.17 22.34
C ILE A 750 14.11 41.59 22.87
N VAL A 751 12.99 42.21 23.26
CA VAL A 751 12.97 43.58 23.79
C VAL A 751 13.78 43.67 25.09
N ILE A 752 13.62 42.74 26.02
CA ILE A 752 14.40 42.69 27.27
C ILE A 752 15.89 42.57 26.97
N PHE A 753 16.28 41.73 26.01
CA PHE A 753 17.66 41.60 25.58
C PHE A 753 18.21 42.93 25.03
N HIS A 754 17.45 43.64 24.19
CA HIS A 754 17.86 44.93 23.65
C HIS A 754 17.93 46.03 24.72
N LEU A 755 16.99 46.06 25.67
CA LEU A 755 17.03 46.98 26.81
C LEU A 755 18.25 46.72 27.70
N PHE A 756 18.60 45.44 27.90
CA PHE A 756 19.82 45.08 28.61
C PHE A 756 21.07 45.58 27.86
N LEU A 757 21.10 45.42 26.53
CA LEU A 757 22.18 45.88 25.66
C LEU A 757 22.32 47.41 25.69
N ILE A 758 21.21 48.15 25.63
CA ILE A 758 21.17 49.61 25.74
C ILE A 758 21.65 50.06 27.12
N LYS A 759 21.18 49.44 28.21
CA LYS A 759 21.66 49.72 29.56
C LYS A 759 23.17 49.51 29.67
N LEU A 760 23.69 48.48 29.01
CA LEU A 760 25.11 48.17 28.97
C LEU A 760 25.91 49.27 28.24
N VAL A 761 25.39 49.76 27.11
CA VAL A 761 26.01 50.86 26.33
C VAL A 761 25.98 52.18 27.10
N ILE A 762 24.87 52.52 27.75
CA ILE A 762 24.74 53.75 28.56
C ILE A 762 25.69 53.71 29.76
N ASN A 763 25.77 52.56 30.46
CA ASN A 763 26.64 52.45 31.63
C ASN A 763 28.13 52.57 31.27
N GLU A 764 28.52 52.13 30.07
CA GLU A 764 29.88 52.35 29.57
C GLU A 764 30.15 53.79 29.14
N TYR A 765 29.19 54.44 28.46
CA TYR A 765 29.39 55.80 27.97
C TYR A 765 29.25 56.86 29.06
N CYS A 766 28.45 56.61 30.11
CA CYS A 766 28.21 57.52 31.21
C CYS A 766 28.98 57.16 32.49
N GLY A 767 29.59 55.97 32.60
CA GLY A 767 30.40 55.56 33.75
C GLY A 767 31.87 56.03 33.72
N GLY A 768 32.31 56.67 32.63
CA GLY A 768 33.68 57.17 32.44
C GLY A 768 34.05 58.44 33.21
N GLY A 769 33.35 58.74 34.30
CA GLY A 769 33.46 60.00 35.03
C GLY A 769 33.96 59.86 36.46
N ASP A 770 34.93 58.99 36.76
CA ASP A 770 35.68 59.13 38.02
C ASP A 770 37.12 58.63 37.92
N MET A 771 37.97 59.47 37.33
CA MET A 771 39.42 59.31 37.40
C MET A 771 40.06 60.68 37.57
N LYS A 772 40.05 61.19 38.81
CA LYS A 772 40.99 62.24 39.25
C LYS A 772 41.32 62.11 40.75
N MET A 773 42.63 62.09 41.02
CA MET A 773 43.34 62.36 42.29
C MET A 773 43.73 61.16 43.18
N ARG A 774 44.94 60.61 42.98
CA ARG A 774 45.94 60.48 44.06
C ARG A 774 47.37 60.20 43.58
N TYR A 775 48.31 60.89 44.26
CA TYR A 775 49.79 60.93 44.20
C TYR A 775 50.39 61.94 43.20
N ARG A 776 51.18 62.97 43.54
CA ARG A 776 51.93 63.42 44.75
C ARG A 776 52.17 62.47 45.92
#